data_AF-A0AAV0UF53-F1
#
_entry.id   AF-A0AAV0UF53-F1
#
_cell.length_a   1.000
_cell.length_b   1.000
_cell.length_c   1.000
_cell.angle_alpha   90.00
_cell.angle_beta   90.00
_cell.angle_gamma   90.00
#
_symmetry.space_group_name_H-M   'P 1'
#
loop_
_entity.id
_entity.type
_entity.pdbx_description
1 polymer ?
#
loop_
_entity_poly.entity_id
_entity_poly.type
_entity_poly.pdbx_seq_one_letter_code
_entity_poly.pdbx_strand_id
1 'polypeptide(L)'
;MATEAMSLTRWLGFYTTDRQEQYVSVVLRLLKLAFPAALNDRQEWEAVRMTLESFYETSLTFEIQKLDESSPETLRNVLELVLVAVVQCEAKETFVKDILSMNDAIQTDLMTIIERVMSQGARGEKEEEEKETNEASGRHSPLYLTRYAALKQQKRENKVLKEEHIHLAQELTQTMKKYHETKVEKEEMVIIVQQLKKQMEADGLRRERSLHAEDYDGRIQTLQLQLDFVKAELDDKTMLASKVPALHDEVDLLRPVASKLVKMEAAVVKYKAKIDELAGAKESLRRLEGTHADLIETNLALESQLAKAASWKRKVKEAKEKNTIMEFRASELKTQLLYERQELVLARADIASLQSAVQEAKALNAQLQQSTDHLLSVDVTENGSAAPAPTVASGISEFNPELMQKFIRTEFENVALKNQVDSETGARIDRLLDEVDDLSRLKKYFEQKYFDSQHVLQSATSEFKSTNAGLDLTIARLQANVGQLRERQRCLQEDVAAQSNLEHDIDRQKLEAAHISTAKELKLYQQQYSISNADWNAKEEELKSCIKELERLCSQCTQQELALKSTIKSQFQSNGQLVARNKVMKADAIKSRETIAMLENTTTRLESKVALLERERSHFFAREERKRDAEDGILSYSCRLSTQVTLLVAELKKVLQENKKLHTKQSRCHCCRESARGTPDSEQKAKTYYMNRIQQMEHDQQQVEDKRRELLLVNTKLILEQKQLHVTNASLSNKVRELKESVNHWRLCDERRRKKEEQPSLPLENNVSKLPLPCAKRPTSGVPTDTVEQRATKPEHEQKTTETT
;
A
#
# COMPACT_ATOMS: atom_id res chain seq x y z
N MET A 1 22.27 -31.79 76.45
CA MET A 1 23.53 -32.08 77.16
C MET A 1 24.68 -32.23 76.17
N ALA A 2 24.81 -33.36 75.48
CA ALA A 2 25.90 -33.59 74.52
C ALA A 2 25.86 -32.63 73.30
N THR A 3 24.67 -32.21 72.87
CA THR A 3 24.46 -31.21 71.81
C THR A 3 25.05 -29.84 72.18
N GLU A 4 24.67 -29.30 73.34
CA GLU A 4 25.16 -28.02 73.86
C GLU A 4 26.69 -27.94 73.90
N ALA A 5 27.37 -29.01 74.34
CA ALA A 5 28.83 -29.08 74.37
C ALA A 5 29.46 -29.04 72.95
N MET A 6 28.82 -29.67 71.95
CA MET A 6 29.24 -29.58 70.55
C MET A 6 28.95 -28.19 69.96
N SER A 7 27.84 -27.56 70.34
CA SER A 7 27.48 -26.19 69.91
C SER A 7 28.44 -25.14 70.48
N LEU A 8 28.82 -25.25 71.76
CA LEU A 8 29.84 -24.40 72.41
C LEU A 8 31.24 -24.57 71.80
N THR A 9 31.70 -25.81 71.60
CA THR A 9 33.02 -26.05 70.99
C THR A 9 33.06 -25.64 69.52
N ARG A 10 31.95 -25.73 68.80
CA ARG A 10 31.82 -25.25 67.41
C ARG A 10 31.71 -23.72 67.30
N TRP A 11 31.14 -23.05 68.30
CA TRP A 11 31.21 -21.59 68.45
C TRP A 11 32.65 -21.13 68.74
N LEU A 12 33.33 -21.77 69.69
CA LEU A 12 34.73 -21.47 70.01
C LEU A 12 35.65 -21.71 68.78
N GLY A 13 35.36 -22.75 67.99
CA GLY A 13 36.00 -23.04 66.71
C GLY A 13 35.74 -22.04 65.57
N PHE A 14 35.00 -20.94 65.81
CA PHE A 14 34.94 -19.78 64.92
C PHE A 14 36.13 -18.82 65.15
N TYR A 15 36.80 -18.91 66.31
CA TYR A 15 37.90 -18.02 66.73
C TYR A 15 39.28 -18.73 66.80
N THR A 16 39.34 -20.00 66.39
CA THR A 16 40.58 -20.74 66.18
C THR A 16 41.32 -20.27 64.92
N THR A 17 42.64 -20.26 64.99
CA THR A 17 43.54 -19.95 63.88
C THR A 17 44.26 -21.17 63.32
N ASP A 18 44.39 -22.24 64.10
CA ASP A 18 44.95 -23.53 63.66
C ASP A 18 44.11 -24.72 64.19
N ARG A 19 44.23 -25.88 63.54
CA ARG A 19 43.47 -27.11 63.84
C ARG A 19 43.99 -27.89 65.05
N GLN A 20 45.14 -27.53 65.61
CA GLN A 20 45.70 -28.11 66.84
C GLN A 20 45.85 -27.05 67.96
N GLU A 21 45.11 -25.94 67.87
CA GLU A 21 45.18 -24.86 68.86
C GLU A 21 44.43 -25.22 70.16
N GLN A 22 45.14 -25.18 71.29
CA GLN A 22 44.57 -25.50 72.61
C GLN A 22 43.44 -24.53 73.00
N TYR A 23 42.34 -25.05 73.53
CA TYR A 23 41.15 -24.27 73.92
C TYR A 23 41.46 -23.07 74.84
N VAL A 24 42.45 -23.19 75.73
CA VAL A 24 42.90 -22.11 76.63
C VAL A 24 43.31 -20.86 75.84
N SER A 25 44.07 -21.04 74.76
CA SER A 25 44.59 -19.96 73.91
C SER A 25 43.46 -19.27 73.14
N VAL A 26 42.46 -20.04 72.69
CA VAL A 26 41.28 -19.51 72.00
C VAL A 26 40.41 -18.70 72.97
N VAL A 27 40.14 -19.23 74.17
CA VAL A 27 39.36 -18.54 75.22
C VAL A 27 40.06 -17.26 75.68
N LEU A 28 41.37 -17.29 75.92
CA LEU A 28 42.15 -16.10 76.29
C LEU A 28 42.16 -15.04 75.18
N ARG A 29 42.28 -15.44 73.91
CA ARG A 29 42.17 -14.52 72.76
C ARG A 29 40.78 -13.87 72.70
N LEU A 30 39.74 -14.67 72.86
CA LEU A 30 38.33 -14.25 72.79
C LEU A 30 37.99 -13.30 73.95
N LEU A 31 38.47 -13.58 75.17
CA LEU A 31 38.38 -12.65 76.30
C LEU A 31 39.26 -11.40 76.13
N LYS A 32 40.43 -11.48 75.47
CA LYS A 32 41.26 -10.29 75.20
C LYS A 32 40.64 -9.35 74.15
N LEU A 33 39.76 -9.86 73.29
CA LEU A 33 38.93 -9.06 72.40
C LEU A 33 37.73 -8.42 73.12
N ALA A 34 37.13 -9.12 74.10
CA ALA A 34 35.99 -8.63 74.88
C ALA A 34 36.38 -7.66 76.02
N PHE A 35 37.53 -7.89 76.67
CA PHE A 35 37.99 -7.20 77.88
C PHE A 35 39.49 -6.81 77.78
N PRO A 36 39.88 -5.95 76.82
CA PRO A 36 41.30 -5.67 76.52
C PRO A 36 42.09 -5.01 77.67
N ALA A 37 41.42 -4.47 78.69
CA ALA A 37 42.06 -3.86 79.86
C ALA A 37 42.34 -4.82 81.04
N ALA A 38 41.80 -6.04 81.03
CA ALA A 38 41.82 -6.93 82.19
C ALA A 38 42.89 -8.04 82.15
N LEU A 39 43.50 -8.28 80.98
CA LEU A 39 44.32 -9.48 80.71
C LEU A 39 45.81 -9.19 80.63
N ASN A 40 46.56 -9.67 81.63
CA ASN A 40 48.01 -9.82 81.58
C ASN A 40 48.43 -10.96 80.63
N ASP A 41 49.63 -10.89 80.06
CA ASP A 41 50.14 -11.84 79.04
C ASP A 41 50.57 -13.23 79.58
N ARG A 42 49.75 -13.84 80.44
CA ARG A 42 49.92 -15.24 80.89
C ARG A 42 48.97 -16.17 80.14
N GLN A 43 49.52 -17.24 79.56
CA GLN A 43 48.76 -18.26 78.83
C GLN A 43 48.31 -19.40 79.77
N GLU A 44 47.60 -19.05 80.83
CA GLU A 44 47.20 -19.96 81.91
C GLU A 44 45.68 -19.87 82.16
N TRP A 45 45.02 -20.98 82.52
CA TRP A 45 43.59 -20.98 82.91
C TRP A 45 43.29 -20.04 84.10
N GLU A 46 44.26 -19.75 84.95
CA GLU A 46 44.12 -18.77 86.05
C GLU A 46 43.85 -17.35 85.52
N ALA A 47 44.37 -16.98 84.34
CA ALA A 47 44.08 -15.68 83.73
C ALA A 47 42.64 -15.61 83.18
N VAL A 48 42.09 -16.74 82.67
CA VAL A 48 40.66 -16.86 82.33
C VAL A 48 39.80 -16.67 83.58
N ARG A 49 40.15 -17.36 84.67
CA ARG A 49 39.44 -17.30 85.95
C ARG A 49 39.43 -15.88 86.52
N MET A 50 40.59 -15.25 86.71
CA MET A 50 40.69 -13.88 87.24
C MET A 50 39.89 -12.87 86.41
N THR A 51 39.83 -13.04 85.08
CA THR A 51 39.02 -12.18 84.20
C THR A 51 37.52 -12.36 84.44
N LEU A 52 37.05 -13.60 84.61
CA LEU A 52 35.64 -13.91 84.88
C LEU A 52 35.23 -13.52 86.31
N GLU A 53 36.07 -13.76 87.31
CA GLU A 53 35.84 -13.33 88.70
C GLU A 53 35.75 -11.79 88.81
N SER A 54 36.59 -11.07 88.06
CA SER A 54 36.53 -9.61 87.95
C SER A 54 35.32 -9.09 87.15
N PHE A 55 34.71 -9.90 86.29
CA PHE A 55 33.52 -9.52 85.51
C PHE A 55 32.21 -9.82 86.27
N TYR A 56 32.16 -10.93 87.01
CA TYR A 56 31.00 -11.35 87.79
C TYR A 56 31.05 -10.92 89.27
N GLU A 57 32.06 -10.13 89.66
CA GLU A 57 32.31 -9.64 91.04
C GLU A 57 32.25 -10.73 92.13
N THR A 58 32.57 -11.98 91.77
CA THR A 58 32.37 -13.17 92.61
C THR A 58 33.49 -14.19 92.44
N SER A 59 33.88 -14.84 93.54
CA SER A 59 34.90 -15.91 93.53
C SER A 59 34.34 -17.20 92.93
N LEU A 60 34.92 -17.65 91.82
CA LEU A 60 34.45 -18.80 91.04
C LEU A 60 35.22 -20.07 91.46
N THR A 61 34.51 -21.03 92.05
CA THR A 61 35.09 -22.24 92.67
C THR A 61 35.18 -23.44 91.72
N PHE A 62 35.88 -23.29 90.58
CA PHE A 62 36.20 -24.43 89.69
C PHE A 62 37.65 -24.95 89.86
N GLU A 63 37.84 -26.28 89.81
CA GLU A 63 39.15 -26.94 90.02
C GLU A 63 40.09 -26.79 88.81
N ILE A 64 40.86 -25.70 88.76
CA ILE A 64 41.78 -25.41 87.64
C ILE A 64 42.87 -26.48 87.44
N GLN A 65 43.28 -27.18 88.50
CA GLN A 65 44.30 -28.25 88.46
C GLN A 65 43.87 -29.54 87.71
N LYS A 66 42.67 -29.58 87.09
CA LYS A 66 42.17 -30.71 86.28
C LYS A 66 41.72 -30.33 84.85
N LEU A 67 42.01 -29.12 84.36
CA LEU A 67 41.71 -28.73 82.97
C LEU A 67 42.83 -29.13 81.96
N ASP A 68 43.48 -30.28 82.20
CA ASP A 68 44.37 -30.95 81.25
C ASP A 68 43.61 -32.13 80.61
N GLU A 69 42.85 -31.81 79.54
CA GLU A 69 42.05 -32.67 78.64
C GLU A 69 41.02 -33.66 79.23
N SER A 70 41.03 -33.99 80.52
CA SER A 70 40.34 -35.17 81.06
C SER A 70 38.92 -34.97 81.64
N SER A 71 38.36 -33.74 81.68
CA SER A 71 37.02 -33.50 82.22
C SER A 71 36.17 -32.55 81.34
N PRO A 72 35.28 -33.07 80.46
CA PRO A 72 34.55 -32.23 79.51
C PRO A 72 33.47 -31.35 80.16
N GLU A 73 32.99 -31.71 81.35
CA GLU A 73 31.94 -30.98 82.08
C GLU A 73 32.47 -29.69 82.73
N THR A 74 33.70 -29.68 83.22
CA THR A 74 34.34 -28.47 83.79
C THR A 74 34.61 -27.45 82.69
N LEU A 75 35.18 -27.89 81.56
CA LEU A 75 35.40 -27.08 80.36
C LEU A 75 34.09 -26.50 79.83
N ARG A 76 33.01 -27.31 79.75
CA ARG A 76 31.68 -26.81 79.36
C ARG A 76 31.22 -25.66 80.26
N ASN A 77 31.26 -25.83 81.58
CA ASN A 77 30.79 -24.81 82.51
C ASN A 77 31.57 -23.48 82.39
N VAL A 78 32.89 -23.56 82.17
CA VAL A 78 33.72 -22.37 81.90
C VAL A 78 33.33 -21.72 80.57
N LEU A 79 33.07 -22.50 79.51
CA LEU A 79 32.63 -21.97 78.21
C LEU A 79 31.23 -21.32 78.24
N GLU A 80 30.31 -21.82 79.07
CA GLU A 80 29.00 -21.19 79.27
C GLU A 80 29.13 -19.81 79.95
N LEU A 81 30.03 -19.68 80.95
CA LEU A 81 30.34 -18.38 81.56
C LEU A 81 31.05 -17.42 80.59
N VAL A 82 32.03 -17.91 79.80
CA VAL A 82 32.74 -17.10 78.80
C VAL A 82 31.78 -16.56 77.73
N LEU A 83 30.90 -17.41 77.18
CA LEU A 83 29.88 -17.01 76.20
C LEU A 83 29.03 -15.85 76.74
N VAL A 84 28.58 -15.95 77.99
CA VAL A 84 27.64 -15.01 78.62
C VAL A 84 28.32 -13.69 79.00
N ALA A 85 29.57 -13.73 79.46
CA ALA A 85 30.37 -12.53 79.70
C ALA A 85 30.65 -11.77 78.39
N VAL A 86 31.00 -12.50 77.32
CA VAL A 86 31.36 -11.93 76.02
C VAL A 86 30.14 -11.33 75.30
N VAL A 87 28.95 -11.93 75.42
CA VAL A 87 27.69 -11.36 74.93
C VAL A 87 27.23 -10.12 75.76
N GLN A 88 27.86 -9.86 76.90
CA GLN A 88 27.59 -8.68 77.75
C GLN A 88 28.68 -7.62 77.78
N CYS A 89 29.87 -7.89 77.23
CA CYS A 89 30.95 -6.90 77.14
C CYS A 89 30.57 -5.68 76.29
N GLU A 90 31.37 -4.61 76.35
CA GLU A 90 31.13 -3.40 75.57
C GLU A 90 31.15 -3.68 74.04
N ALA A 91 31.96 -4.64 73.59
CA ALA A 91 32.10 -5.05 72.20
C ALA A 91 31.09 -6.14 71.74
N LYS A 92 30.02 -6.39 72.52
CA LYS A 92 29.04 -7.48 72.30
C LYS A 92 28.40 -7.53 70.91
N GLU A 93 28.25 -6.40 70.22
CA GLU A 93 27.63 -6.37 68.88
C GLU A 93 28.37 -7.29 67.88
N THR A 94 29.69 -7.37 68.00
CA THR A 94 30.54 -8.26 67.19
C THR A 94 30.19 -9.73 67.46
N PHE A 95 30.28 -10.16 68.72
CA PHE A 95 30.08 -11.55 69.11
C PHE A 95 28.63 -12.02 68.92
N VAL A 96 27.65 -11.14 69.15
CA VAL A 96 26.23 -11.41 68.84
C VAL A 96 26.02 -11.58 67.33
N LYS A 97 26.60 -10.72 66.50
CA LYS A 97 26.53 -10.85 65.04
C LYS A 97 27.18 -12.14 64.55
N ASP A 98 28.28 -12.56 65.14
CA ASP A 98 28.96 -13.81 64.80
C ASP A 98 28.10 -15.02 65.19
N ILE A 99 27.45 -15.02 66.36
CA ILE A 99 26.44 -16.03 66.77
C ILE A 99 25.26 -16.07 65.79
N LEU A 100 24.75 -14.91 65.36
CA LEU A 100 23.68 -14.78 64.35
C LEU A 100 24.12 -15.20 62.92
N SER A 101 25.41 -15.48 62.69
CA SER A 101 25.93 -16.01 61.43
C SER A 101 26.07 -17.54 61.41
N MET A 102 25.86 -18.20 62.56
CA MET A 102 25.92 -19.65 62.71
C MET A 102 24.58 -20.31 62.34
N ASN A 103 24.60 -21.61 62.02
CA ASN A 103 23.40 -22.38 61.72
C ASN A 103 22.37 -22.31 62.87
N ASP A 104 21.09 -22.20 62.51
CA ASP A 104 19.93 -22.00 63.39
C ASP A 104 19.91 -22.93 64.63
N ALA A 105 20.30 -24.19 64.47
CA ALA A 105 20.37 -25.17 65.56
C ALA A 105 21.44 -24.82 66.62
N ILE A 106 22.60 -24.34 66.18
CA ILE A 106 23.69 -23.87 67.06
C ILE A 106 23.27 -22.56 67.72
N GLN A 107 22.67 -21.64 66.96
CA GLN A 107 22.12 -20.39 67.48
C GLN A 107 21.08 -20.63 68.59
N THR A 108 20.19 -21.62 68.40
CA THR A 108 19.16 -22.00 69.38
C THR A 108 19.77 -22.59 70.66
N ASP A 109 20.75 -23.50 70.54
CA ASP A 109 21.49 -24.05 71.69
C ASP A 109 22.19 -22.93 72.48
N LEU A 110 22.92 -22.03 71.80
CA LEU A 110 23.65 -20.93 72.43
C LEU A 110 22.73 -19.91 73.11
N MET A 111 21.60 -19.55 72.49
CA MET A 111 20.61 -18.66 73.11
C MET A 111 20.02 -19.29 74.38
N THR A 112 19.71 -20.59 74.34
CA THR A 112 19.20 -21.35 75.50
C THR A 112 20.23 -21.47 76.64
N ILE A 113 21.53 -21.46 76.32
CA ILE A 113 22.61 -21.34 77.32
C ILE A 113 22.59 -19.93 77.95
N ILE A 114 22.56 -18.87 77.13
CA ILE A 114 22.62 -17.49 77.59
C ILE A 114 21.44 -17.14 78.51
N GLU A 115 20.22 -17.48 78.12
CA GLU A 115 19.01 -17.22 78.93
C GLU A 115 19.04 -17.97 80.28
N ARG A 116 19.52 -19.21 80.28
CA ARG A 116 19.65 -20.06 81.49
C ARG A 116 20.63 -19.50 82.51
N VAL A 117 21.84 -19.13 82.08
CA VAL A 117 22.86 -18.57 82.98
C VAL A 117 22.43 -17.21 83.51
N MET A 118 21.87 -16.35 82.65
CA MET A 118 21.33 -15.05 83.06
C MET A 118 20.19 -15.17 84.09
N SER A 119 19.34 -16.19 83.95
CA SER A 119 18.24 -16.46 84.90
C SER A 119 18.73 -16.95 86.27
N GLN A 120 19.98 -17.39 86.41
CA GLN A 120 20.55 -17.92 87.66
C GLN A 120 21.30 -16.87 88.48
N GLY A 121 21.77 -15.77 87.87
CA GLY A 121 22.56 -14.72 88.53
C GLY A 121 21.79 -13.79 89.50
N ALA A 122 20.53 -14.08 89.82
CA ALA A 122 19.61 -13.15 90.49
C ALA A 122 19.16 -13.59 91.90
N ARG A 123 19.96 -14.38 92.64
CA ARG A 123 19.55 -14.95 93.94
C ARG A 123 20.67 -14.99 94.99
N GLY A 124 21.10 -13.81 95.46
CA GLY A 124 21.95 -13.66 96.65
C GLY A 124 21.15 -13.63 97.96
N GLU A 125 21.70 -14.25 98.99
CA GLU A 125 21.13 -14.30 100.36
C GLU A 125 21.37 -12.98 101.10
N LYS A 126 20.46 -12.59 102.01
CA LYS A 126 20.74 -11.64 103.10
C LYS A 126 19.95 -11.98 104.36
N GLU A 127 20.69 -12.08 105.47
CA GLU A 127 20.20 -12.28 106.82
C GLU A 127 20.13 -10.95 107.59
N GLU A 128 19.26 -10.94 108.61
CA GLU A 128 19.31 -10.32 109.94
C GLU A 128 19.89 -8.90 110.25
N GLU A 129 19.45 -8.43 111.43
CA GLU A 129 19.95 -7.33 112.27
C GLU A 129 19.80 -5.87 111.73
N GLU A 130 19.73 -4.84 112.58
CA GLU A 130 20.21 -4.71 113.96
C GLU A 130 19.23 -3.98 114.91
N LYS A 131 19.48 -4.06 116.23
CA LYS A 131 18.74 -3.38 117.31
C LYS A 131 19.52 -2.17 117.81
N GLU A 132 18.83 -1.18 118.40
CA GLU A 132 19.46 -0.38 119.47
C GLU A 132 18.44 0.09 120.52
N THR A 133 18.87 0.19 121.78
CA THR A 133 18.02 0.43 122.96
C THR A 133 18.78 1.14 124.08
N ASN A 134 18.06 1.97 124.86
CA ASN A 134 18.47 2.49 126.19
C ASN A 134 19.64 3.53 126.16
N GLU A 135 19.87 4.41 127.15
CA GLU A 135 19.11 4.73 128.37
C GLU A 135 19.33 6.18 128.89
N ALA A 136 18.29 6.71 129.57
CA ALA A 136 18.28 7.48 130.84
C ALA A 136 19.09 8.79 131.11
N SER A 137 18.51 9.52 132.08
CA SER A 137 19.16 10.35 133.13
C SER A 137 19.44 11.85 132.92
N GLY A 138 19.59 12.56 134.05
CA GLY A 138 20.13 13.92 134.16
C GLY A 138 19.14 15.09 134.14
N ARG A 139 19.08 15.89 135.22
CA ARG A 139 18.35 17.18 135.29
C ARG A 139 19.29 18.38 135.50
N HIS A 140 18.82 19.56 135.08
CA HIS A 140 19.22 20.91 135.49
C HIS A 140 20.68 21.37 135.27
N SER A 141 20.89 22.01 134.11
CA SER A 141 21.85 23.11 133.91
C SER A 141 21.25 24.07 132.86
N PRO A 142 21.52 25.39 132.83
CA PRO A 142 20.85 26.33 131.91
C PRO A 142 20.93 25.95 130.43
N LEU A 143 22.02 25.28 130.00
CA LEU A 143 22.19 24.74 128.65
C LEU A 143 21.09 23.74 128.24
N TYR A 144 20.40 23.12 129.21
CA TYR A 144 19.28 22.21 128.96
C TYR A 144 18.11 22.93 128.26
N LEU A 145 17.82 24.19 128.59
CA LEU A 145 16.71 24.92 127.97
C LEU A 145 17.01 25.25 126.50
N THR A 146 18.22 25.69 126.17
CA THR A 146 18.65 25.92 124.79
C THR A 146 18.68 24.61 124.00
N ARG A 147 19.24 23.53 124.58
CA ARG A 147 19.28 22.21 123.93
C ARG A 147 17.88 21.60 123.75
N TYR A 148 16.97 21.82 124.69
CA TYR A 148 15.56 21.40 124.59
C TYR A 148 14.79 22.22 123.54
N ALA A 149 15.02 23.53 123.45
CA ALA A 149 14.45 24.37 122.40
C ALA A 149 14.93 23.93 121.02
N ALA A 150 16.24 23.72 120.85
CA ALA A 150 16.84 23.19 119.62
C ALA A 150 16.29 21.79 119.27
N LEU A 151 16.23 20.85 120.22
CA LEU A 151 15.60 19.53 120.01
C LEU A 151 14.11 19.63 119.64
N LYS A 152 13.38 20.61 120.18
CA LYS A 152 11.95 20.84 119.87
C LYS A 152 11.75 21.53 118.53
N GLN A 153 12.75 22.25 118.02
CA GLN A 153 12.80 22.75 116.65
C GLN A 153 13.18 21.62 115.68
N GLN A 154 14.29 20.94 115.92
CA GLN A 154 14.79 19.80 115.15
C GLN A 154 13.75 18.66 115.02
N LYS A 155 12.92 18.42 116.05
CA LYS A 155 11.80 17.46 115.99
C LYS A 155 10.62 17.92 115.13
N ARG A 156 10.40 19.23 114.95
CA ARG A 156 9.41 19.74 113.99
C ARG A 156 9.96 19.71 112.57
N GLU A 157 11.22 20.11 112.39
CA GLU A 157 11.93 20.04 111.11
C GLU A 157 12.00 18.58 110.62
N ASN A 158 12.34 17.62 111.50
CA ASN A 158 12.28 16.18 111.19
C ASN A 158 10.85 15.67 110.92
N LYS A 159 9.80 16.34 111.41
CA LYS A 159 8.42 15.98 111.09
C LYS A 159 8.06 16.48 109.69
N VAL A 160 8.35 17.75 109.39
CA VAL A 160 8.16 18.35 108.06
C VAL A 160 8.97 17.60 107.00
N LEU A 161 10.27 17.36 107.22
CA LEU A 161 11.12 16.57 106.32
C LEU A 161 10.61 15.14 106.11
N LYS A 162 9.96 14.51 107.10
CA LYS A 162 9.31 13.20 106.92
C LYS A 162 8.02 13.30 106.11
N GLU A 163 7.24 14.36 106.30
CA GLU A 163 6.02 14.62 105.53
C GLU A 163 6.35 14.96 104.07
N GLU A 164 7.41 15.75 103.83
CA GLU A 164 8.00 16.03 102.52
C GLU A 164 8.61 14.77 101.88
N HIS A 165 9.36 13.96 102.61
CA HIS A 165 9.91 12.69 102.09
C HIS A 165 8.79 11.69 101.72
N ILE A 166 7.68 11.66 102.48
CA ILE A 166 6.50 10.86 102.12
C ILE A 166 5.84 11.41 100.86
N HIS A 167 5.71 12.75 100.72
CA HIS A 167 5.16 13.39 99.53
C HIS A 167 6.01 13.11 98.29
N LEU A 168 7.33 13.32 98.36
CA LEU A 168 8.28 13.06 97.28
C LEU A 168 8.30 11.58 96.89
N ALA A 169 8.15 10.65 97.83
CA ALA A 169 8.01 9.22 97.53
C ALA A 169 6.67 8.91 96.82
N GLN A 170 5.59 9.61 97.16
CA GLN A 170 4.29 9.49 96.47
C GLN A 170 4.35 10.10 95.06
N GLU A 171 5.05 11.22 94.87
CA GLU A 171 5.26 11.83 93.54
C GLU A 171 6.18 10.97 92.66
N LEU A 172 7.25 10.40 93.24
CA LEU A 172 8.14 9.49 92.53
C LEU A 172 7.41 8.22 92.09
N THR A 173 6.62 7.60 92.98
CA THR A 173 5.83 6.40 92.60
C THR A 173 4.73 6.71 91.58
N GLN A 174 4.07 7.89 91.66
CA GLN A 174 3.12 8.33 90.64
C GLN A 174 3.77 8.63 89.28
N THR A 175 4.96 9.24 89.26
CA THR A 175 5.68 9.54 88.01
C THR A 175 6.27 8.28 87.39
N MET A 176 6.81 7.35 88.20
CA MET A 176 7.22 6.01 87.74
C MET A 176 6.04 5.24 87.13
N LYS A 177 4.85 5.29 87.74
CA LYS A 177 3.64 4.66 87.19
C LYS A 177 3.27 5.24 85.81
N LYS A 178 3.18 6.57 85.69
CA LYS A 178 2.88 7.26 84.41
C LYS A 178 3.93 6.98 83.33
N TYR A 179 5.20 6.88 83.72
CA TYR A 179 6.29 6.48 82.80
C TYR A 179 6.14 5.03 82.33
N HIS A 180 5.72 4.12 83.19
CA HIS A 180 5.45 2.74 82.81
C HIS A 180 4.23 2.63 81.88
N GLU A 181 3.13 3.32 82.18
CA GLU A 181 1.93 3.38 81.35
C GLU A 181 2.26 3.90 79.93
N THR A 182 2.91 5.06 79.82
CA THR A 182 3.32 5.62 78.52
C THR A 182 4.41 4.82 77.79
N LYS A 183 5.22 4.01 78.51
CA LYS A 183 6.15 3.06 77.90
C LYS A 183 5.40 1.89 77.25
N VAL A 184 4.38 1.34 77.91
CA VAL A 184 3.54 0.25 77.37
C VAL A 184 2.75 0.75 76.16
N GLU A 185 2.08 1.91 76.25
CA GLU A 185 1.39 2.54 75.11
C GLU A 185 2.32 2.73 73.89
N LYS A 186 3.57 3.14 74.13
CA LYS A 186 4.57 3.29 73.07
C LYS A 186 4.98 1.95 72.46
N GLU A 187 5.11 0.90 73.25
CA GLU A 187 5.45 -0.45 72.80
C GLU A 187 4.31 -1.06 71.96
N GLU A 188 3.05 -0.89 72.38
CA GLU A 188 1.86 -1.24 71.59
C GLU A 188 1.81 -0.47 70.26
N MET A 189 2.03 0.85 70.28
CA MET A 189 2.05 1.67 69.06
C MET A 189 3.17 1.26 68.09
N VAL A 190 4.33 0.83 68.58
CA VAL A 190 5.40 0.27 67.74
C VAL A 190 4.95 -1.04 67.07
N ILE A 191 4.25 -1.93 67.79
CA ILE A 191 3.69 -3.17 67.22
C ILE A 191 2.66 -2.85 66.13
N ILE A 192 1.74 -1.91 66.39
CA ILE A 192 0.71 -1.47 65.43
C ILE A 192 1.36 -0.88 64.17
N VAL A 193 2.37 -0.01 64.31
CA VAL A 193 3.10 0.56 63.17
C VAL A 193 3.85 -0.51 62.37
N GLN A 194 4.45 -1.51 63.02
CA GLN A 194 5.07 -2.64 62.32
C GLN A 194 4.04 -3.50 61.55
N GLN A 195 2.86 -3.73 62.13
CA GLN A 195 1.79 -4.49 61.47
C GLN A 195 1.21 -3.74 60.28
N LEU A 196 0.93 -2.43 60.42
CA LEU A 196 0.48 -1.58 59.33
C LEU A 196 1.52 -1.47 58.21
N LYS A 197 2.81 -1.39 58.53
CA LYS A 197 3.90 -1.43 57.53
C LYS A 197 3.86 -2.73 56.73
N LYS A 198 3.84 -3.90 57.39
CA LYS A 198 3.74 -5.21 56.73
C LYS A 198 2.49 -5.34 55.85
N GLN A 199 1.36 -4.77 56.30
CA GLN A 199 0.13 -4.74 55.52
C GLN A 199 0.27 -3.86 54.26
N MET A 200 0.85 -2.65 54.37
CA MET A 200 1.09 -1.80 53.20
C MET A 200 2.06 -2.43 52.19
N GLU A 201 3.09 -3.14 52.67
CA GLU A 201 4.04 -3.87 51.82
C GLU A 201 3.34 -5.02 51.07
N ALA A 202 2.51 -5.81 51.75
CA ALA A 202 1.70 -6.86 51.14
C ALA A 202 0.65 -6.31 50.14
N ASP A 203 0.03 -5.17 50.45
CA ASP A 203 -0.91 -4.50 49.54
C ASP A 203 -0.20 -3.86 48.34
N GLY A 204 1.03 -3.37 48.52
CA GLY A 204 1.89 -2.90 47.43
C GLY A 204 2.16 -4.03 46.43
N LEU A 205 2.70 -5.15 46.91
CA LEU A 205 2.99 -6.33 46.09
C LEU A 205 1.73 -6.92 45.43
N ARG A 206 0.56 -6.83 46.07
CA ARG A 206 -0.71 -7.26 45.44
C ARG A 206 -1.13 -6.34 44.29
N ARG A 207 -1.04 -5.01 44.44
CA ARG A 207 -1.33 -4.06 43.36
C ARG A 207 -0.33 -4.19 42.21
N GLU A 208 0.95 -4.34 42.51
CA GLU A 208 2.00 -4.51 41.50
C GLU A 208 1.75 -5.77 40.65
N ARG A 209 1.39 -6.89 41.29
CA ARG A 209 1.03 -8.13 40.58
C ARG A 209 -0.23 -8.00 39.72
N SER A 210 -1.22 -7.22 40.15
CA SER A 210 -2.42 -6.93 39.35
C SER A 210 -2.05 -6.13 38.09
N LEU A 211 -1.32 -5.03 38.27
CA LEU A 211 -0.87 -4.16 37.17
C LEU A 211 0.00 -4.93 36.15
N HIS A 212 1.00 -5.69 36.61
CA HIS A 212 1.80 -6.52 35.71
C HIS A 212 0.94 -7.56 34.98
N ALA A 213 0.00 -8.23 35.66
CA ALA A 213 -0.88 -9.21 34.99
C ALA A 213 -1.76 -8.53 33.93
N GLU A 214 -2.41 -7.42 34.26
CA GLU A 214 -3.29 -6.66 33.35
C GLU A 214 -2.50 -6.11 32.13
N ASP A 215 -1.31 -5.54 32.33
CA ASP A 215 -0.44 -5.03 31.27
C ASP A 215 0.13 -6.17 30.39
N TYR A 216 0.61 -7.27 30.98
CA TYR A 216 1.16 -8.39 30.21
C TYR A 216 0.07 -9.18 29.48
N ASP A 217 -1.09 -9.45 30.10
CA ASP A 217 -2.20 -10.15 29.44
C ASP A 217 -2.80 -9.28 28.32
N GLY A 218 -2.93 -7.96 28.52
CA GLY A 218 -3.31 -7.02 27.47
C GLY A 218 -2.30 -6.98 26.30
N ARG A 219 -1.00 -7.02 26.62
CA ARG A 219 0.08 -7.11 25.63
C ARG A 219 0.03 -8.43 24.85
N ILE A 220 -0.19 -9.55 25.54
CA ILE A 220 -0.32 -10.89 24.93
C ILE A 220 -1.55 -10.95 24.03
N GLN A 221 -2.71 -10.49 24.49
CA GLN A 221 -3.93 -10.43 23.66
C GLN A 221 -3.74 -9.56 22.41
N THR A 222 -3.07 -8.40 22.54
CA THR A 222 -2.76 -7.53 21.40
C THR A 222 -1.85 -8.23 20.39
N LEU A 223 -0.81 -8.92 20.85
CA LEU A 223 0.10 -9.68 19.98
C LEU A 223 -0.59 -10.90 19.35
N GLN A 224 -1.50 -11.55 20.06
CA GLN A 224 -2.30 -12.67 19.56
C GLN A 224 -3.23 -12.21 18.42
N LEU A 225 -3.94 -11.10 18.60
CA LEU A 225 -4.79 -10.50 17.57
C LEU A 225 -3.98 -10.07 16.33
N GLN A 226 -2.78 -9.51 16.51
CA GLN A 226 -1.88 -9.18 15.40
C GLN A 226 -1.37 -10.44 14.68
N LEU A 227 -1.03 -11.49 15.42
CA LEU A 227 -0.61 -12.78 14.86
C LEU A 227 -1.73 -13.43 14.04
N ASP A 228 -2.96 -13.43 14.54
CA ASP A 228 -4.11 -14.05 13.89
C ASP A 228 -4.60 -13.22 12.69
N PHE A 229 -4.47 -11.89 12.72
CA PHE A 229 -4.65 -11.04 11.53
C PHE A 229 -3.61 -11.35 10.44
N VAL A 230 -2.32 -11.47 10.79
CA VAL A 230 -1.25 -11.78 9.83
C VAL A 230 -1.39 -13.20 9.26
N LYS A 231 -1.93 -14.17 10.02
CA LYS A 231 -2.32 -15.48 9.48
C LYS A 231 -3.41 -15.37 8.43
N ALA A 232 -4.50 -14.65 8.71
CA ALA A 232 -5.59 -14.47 7.75
C ALA A 232 -5.10 -13.79 6.45
N GLU A 233 -4.27 -12.74 6.58
CA GLU A 233 -3.67 -12.06 5.42
C GLU A 233 -2.71 -12.97 4.63
N LEU A 234 -2.03 -13.92 5.30
CA LEU A 234 -1.19 -14.94 4.66
C LEU A 234 -2.05 -15.99 3.96
N ASP A 235 -3.13 -16.47 4.57
CA ASP A 235 -4.03 -17.46 3.98
C ASP A 235 -4.69 -16.89 2.71
N ASP A 236 -5.18 -15.64 2.74
CA ASP A 236 -5.68 -14.93 1.55
C ASP A 236 -4.60 -14.80 0.46
N LYS A 237 -3.37 -14.45 0.83
CA LYS A 237 -2.23 -14.36 -0.11
C LYS A 237 -1.87 -15.72 -0.71
N THR A 238 -1.95 -16.82 0.04
CA THR A 238 -1.72 -18.17 -0.52
C THR A 238 -2.86 -18.63 -1.42
N MET A 239 -4.11 -18.30 -1.08
CA MET A 239 -5.28 -18.55 -1.93
C MET A 239 -5.18 -17.78 -3.26
N LEU A 240 -4.81 -16.49 -3.22
CA LEU A 240 -4.49 -15.70 -4.41
C LEU A 240 -3.33 -16.29 -5.22
N ALA A 241 -2.24 -16.69 -4.55
CA ALA A 241 -1.09 -17.33 -5.21
C ALA A 241 -1.44 -18.68 -5.85
N SER A 242 -2.43 -19.42 -5.31
CA SER A 242 -2.94 -20.66 -5.92
C SER A 242 -3.78 -20.41 -7.19
N LYS A 243 -4.45 -19.25 -7.26
CA LYS A 243 -5.33 -18.87 -8.37
C LYS A 243 -4.57 -18.29 -9.57
N VAL A 244 -3.41 -17.65 -9.34
CA VAL A 244 -2.58 -17.07 -10.41
C VAL A 244 -2.13 -18.10 -11.45
N PRO A 245 -1.60 -19.29 -11.09
CA PRO A 245 -1.31 -20.36 -12.06
C PRO A 245 -2.53 -20.81 -12.87
N ALA A 246 -3.68 -21.05 -12.23
CA ALA A 246 -4.88 -21.51 -12.93
C ALA A 246 -5.38 -20.49 -13.97
N LEU A 247 -5.29 -19.19 -13.67
CA LEU A 247 -5.61 -18.13 -14.63
C LEU A 247 -4.53 -17.97 -15.72
N HIS A 248 -3.27 -18.26 -15.41
CA HIS A 248 -2.19 -18.30 -16.41
C HIS A 248 -2.40 -19.45 -17.40
N ASP A 249 -2.77 -20.64 -16.92
CA ASP A 249 -3.09 -21.81 -17.73
C ASP A 249 -4.31 -21.54 -18.64
N GLU A 250 -5.35 -20.87 -18.13
CA GLU A 250 -6.51 -20.44 -18.93
C GLU A 250 -6.09 -19.45 -20.05
N VAL A 251 -5.26 -18.47 -19.74
CA VAL A 251 -4.70 -17.52 -20.73
C VAL A 251 -3.80 -18.22 -21.76
N ASP A 252 -3.01 -19.21 -21.34
CA ASP A 252 -2.18 -20.03 -22.22
C ASP A 252 -3.02 -20.93 -23.14
N LEU A 253 -4.15 -21.47 -22.68
CA LEU A 253 -5.12 -22.21 -23.49
C LEU A 253 -5.86 -21.31 -24.50
N LEU A 254 -6.16 -20.06 -24.13
CA LEU A 254 -6.83 -19.09 -25.00
C LEU A 254 -5.90 -18.50 -26.07
N ARG A 255 -4.58 -18.39 -25.82
CA ARG A 255 -3.61 -17.78 -26.76
C ARG A 255 -3.56 -18.49 -28.14
N PRO A 256 -3.58 -19.84 -28.25
CA PRO A 256 -3.74 -20.55 -29.51
C PRO A 256 -5.11 -20.30 -30.19
N VAL A 257 -6.18 -20.07 -29.44
CA VAL A 257 -7.52 -19.79 -29.98
C VAL A 257 -7.55 -18.39 -30.59
N ALA A 258 -7.04 -17.38 -29.89
CA ALA A 258 -6.85 -16.03 -30.44
C ALA A 258 -5.94 -16.05 -31.69
N SER A 259 -4.87 -16.85 -31.67
CA SER A 259 -3.97 -17.04 -32.82
C SER A 259 -4.62 -17.73 -34.02
N LYS A 260 -5.69 -18.51 -33.80
CA LYS A 260 -6.54 -19.07 -34.87
C LYS A 260 -7.57 -18.04 -35.36
N LEU A 261 -8.14 -17.24 -34.46
CA LEU A 261 -9.08 -16.18 -34.80
C LEU A 261 -8.45 -15.15 -35.74
N VAL A 262 -7.25 -14.64 -35.43
CA VAL A 262 -6.52 -13.70 -36.31
C VAL A 262 -6.27 -14.28 -37.71
N LYS A 263 -6.05 -15.60 -37.83
CA LYS A 263 -5.91 -16.28 -39.13
C LYS A 263 -7.24 -16.41 -39.88
N MET A 264 -8.34 -16.64 -39.16
CA MET A 264 -9.70 -16.63 -39.72
C MET A 264 -10.09 -15.22 -40.19
N GLU A 265 -9.80 -14.18 -39.41
CA GLU A 265 -10.04 -12.77 -39.76
C GLU A 265 -9.27 -12.37 -41.02
N ALA A 266 -7.99 -12.71 -41.12
CA ALA A 266 -7.18 -12.49 -42.31
C ALA A 266 -7.75 -13.23 -43.55
N ALA A 267 -8.27 -14.45 -43.36
CA ALA A 267 -8.96 -15.18 -44.44
C ALA A 267 -10.28 -14.51 -44.85
N VAL A 268 -11.08 -14.03 -43.89
CA VAL A 268 -12.32 -13.27 -44.15
C VAL A 268 -12.04 -11.96 -44.90
N VAL A 269 -10.99 -11.22 -44.53
CA VAL A 269 -10.56 -10.01 -45.27
C VAL A 269 -10.17 -10.37 -46.71
N LYS A 270 -9.42 -11.46 -46.92
CA LYS A 270 -9.05 -11.94 -48.26
C LYS A 270 -10.27 -12.37 -49.09
N TYR A 271 -11.27 -13.01 -48.48
CA TYR A 271 -12.51 -13.38 -49.18
C TYR A 271 -13.40 -12.17 -49.49
N LYS A 272 -13.48 -11.16 -48.61
CA LYS A 272 -14.15 -9.89 -48.89
C LYS A 272 -13.55 -9.19 -50.10
N ALA A 273 -12.22 -8.98 -50.10
CA ALA A 273 -11.53 -8.38 -51.23
C ALA A 273 -11.80 -9.11 -52.56
N LYS A 274 -11.88 -10.44 -52.54
CA LYS A 274 -12.23 -11.24 -53.73
C LYS A 274 -13.71 -11.15 -54.15
N ILE A 275 -14.63 -10.88 -53.21
CA ILE A 275 -16.03 -10.55 -53.53
C ILE A 275 -16.10 -9.17 -54.19
N ASP A 276 -15.32 -8.19 -53.70
CA ASP A 276 -15.25 -6.85 -54.24
C ASP A 276 -14.63 -6.84 -55.65
N GLU A 277 -13.57 -7.63 -55.90
CA GLU A 277 -13.02 -7.91 -57.23
C GLU A 277 -14.08 -8.48 -58.18
N LEU A 278 -14.87 -9.47 -57.73
CA LEU A 278 -15.93 -10.09 -58.54
C LEU A 278 -17.11 -9.14 -58.79
N ALA A 279 -17.41 -8.23 -57.87
CA ALA A 279 -18.40 -7.18 -58.06
C ALA A 279 -17.93 -6.17 -59.12
N GLY A 280 -16.65 -5.74 -59.06
CA GLY A 280 -16.03 -4.89 -60.08
C GLY A 280 -16.00 -5.56 -61.46
N ALA A 281 -15.70 -6.87 -61.52
CA ALA A 281 -15.77 -7.64 -62.75
C ALA A 281 -17.19 -7.70 -63.32
N LYS A 282 -18.20 -7.96 -62.49
CA LYS A 282 -19.63 -7.97 -62.88
C LYS A 282 -20.09 -6.62 -63.43
N GLU A 283 -19.64 -5.52 -62.84
CA GLU A 283 -19.98 -4.17 -63.33
C GLU A 283 -19.22 -3.79 -64.62
N SER A 284 -18.01 -4.31 -64.82
CA SER A 284 -17.31 -4.21 -66.11
C SER A 284 -18.03 -5.00 -67.22
N LEU A 285 -18.58 -6.17 -66.88
CA LEU A 285 -19.33 -7.02 -67.80
C LEU A 285 -20.65 -6.37 -68.20
N ARG A 286 -21.43 -5.83 -67.26
CA ARG A 286 -22.64 -5.03 -67.54
C ARG A 286 -22.39 -3.86 -68.47
N ARG A 287 -21.29 -3.14 -68.27
CA ARG A 287 -20.90 -2.02 -69.14
C ARG A 287 -20.62 -2.50 -70.56
N LEU A 288 -19.96 -3.65 -70.70
CA LEU A 288 -19.67 -4.28 -71.98
C LEU A 288 -20.94 -4.80 -72.67
N GLU A 289 -21.86 -5.42 -71.92
CA GLU A 289 -23.22 -5.79 -72.37
C GLU A 289 -24.00 -4.58 -72.90
N GLY A 290 -23.96 -3.45 -72.16
CA GLY A 290 -24.55 -2.18 -72.61
C GLY A 290 -23.96 -1.69 -73.94
N THR A 291 -22.63 -1.57 -74.03
CA THR A 291 -21.98 -1.16 -75.29
C THR A 291 -22.23 -2.14 -76.44
N HIS A 292 -22.47 -3.43 -76.15
CA HIS A 292 -22.82 -4.41 -77.17
C HIS A 292 -24.27 -4.23 -77.65
N ALA A 293 -25.21 -3.88 -76.76
CA ALA A 293 -26.57 -3.50 -77.14
C ALA A 293 -26.57 -2.23 -78.02
N ASP A 294 -25.80 -1.20 -77.66
CA ASP A 294 -25.64 0.02 -78.47
C ASP A 294 -25.07 -0.30 -79.87
N LEU A 295 -24.09 -1.22 -79.94
CA LEU A 295 -23.51 -1.70 -81.20
C LEU A 295 -24.50 -2.55 -82.03
N ILE A 296 -25.43 -3.26 -81.40
CA ILE A 296 -26.51 -3.99 -82.10
C ILE A 296 -27.55 -2.99 -82.64
N GLU A 297 -28.00 -2.02 -81.84
CA GLU A 297 -28.97 -1.01 -82.30
C GLU A 297 -28.41 -0.18 -83.46
N THR A 298 -27.14 0.25 -83.37
CA THR A 298 -26.48 0.98 -84.46
C THR A 298 -26.27 0.13 -85.71
N ASN A 299 -25.99 -1.18 -85.59
CA ASN A 299 -25.98 -2.09 -86.74
C ASN A 299 -27.37 -2.21 -87.38
N LEU A 300 -28.43 -2.45 -86.60
CA LEU A 300 -29.81 -2.53 -87.12
C LEU A 300 -30.25 -1.21 -87.79
N ALA A 301 -29.82 -0.06 -87.26
CA ALA A 301 -30.03 1.24 -87.88
C ALA A 301 -29.28 1.38 -89.21
N LEU A 302 -28.03 0.90 -89.30
CA LEU A 302 -27.24 0.87 -90.54
C LEU A 302 -27.81 -0.10 -91.58
N GLU A 303 -28.25 -1.30 -91.19
CA GLU A 303 -28.95 -2.25 -92.06
C GLU A 303 -30.25 -1.64 -92.61
N SER A 304 -31.02 -0.95 -91.76
CA SER A 304 -32.21 -0.20 -92.19
C SER A 304 -31.87 0.88 -93.22
N GLN A 305 -30.77 1.62 -93.03
CA GLN A 305 -30.27 2.61 -94.00
C GLN A 305 -29.79 1.96 -95.31
N LEU A 306 -29.12 0.80 -95.24
CA LEU A 306 -28.63 0.06 -96.39
C LEU A 306 -29.78 -0.52 -97.21
N ALA A 307 -30.82 -1.07 -96.56
CA ALA A 307 -32.06 -1.52 -97.20
C ALA A 307 -32.81 -0.34 -97.88
N LYS A 308 -32.89 0.82 -97.22
CA LYS A 308 -33.41 2.06 -97.82
C LYS A 308 -32.58 2.45 -99.05
N ALA A 309 -31.25 2.51 -98.95
CA ALA A 309 -30.35 2.85 -100.05
C ALA A 309 -30.47 1.88 -101.25
N ALA A 310 -30.63 0.57 -101.00
CA ALA A 310 -30.90 -0.42 -102.03
C ALA A 310 -32.25 -0.17 -102.74
N SER A 311 -33.28 0.28 -102.02
CA SER A 311 -34.56 0.68 -102.63
C SER A 311 -34.44 1.94 -103.48
N TRP A 312 -33.68 2.95 -103.04
CA TRP A 312 -33.38 4.16 -103.82
C TRP A 312 -32.58 3.82 -105.08
N LYS A 313 -31.58 2.93 -104.98
CA LYS A 313 -30.78 2.45 -106.13
C LYS A 313 -31.65 1.76 -107.19
N ARG A 314 -32.67 0.97 -106.78
CA ARG A 314 -33.67 0.40 -107.70
C ARG A 314 -34.52 1.47 -108.38
N LYS A 315 -35.13 2.38 -107.61
CA LYS A 315 -35.91 3.52 -108.15
C LYS A 315 -35.09 4.39 -109.13
N VAL A 316 -33.81 4.63 -108.86
CA VAL A 316 -32.90 5.36 -109.75
C VAL A 316 -32.60 4.58 -111.04
N LYS A 317 -32.44 3.25 -110.99
CA LYS A 317 -32.32 2.43 -112.21
C LYS A 317 -33.59 2.51 -113.05
N GLU A 318 -34.75 2.29 -112.44
CA GLU A 318 -36.06 2.36 -113.12
C GLU A 318 -36.32 3.74 -113.74
N ALA A 319 -35.94 4.82 -113.05
CA ALA A 319 -36.05 6.19 -113.57
C ALA A 319 -35.13 6.43 -114.77
N LYS A 320 -33.86 5.96 -114.72
CA LYS A 320 -32.93 6.03 -115.85
C LYS A 320 -33.44 5.22 -117.05
N GLU A 321 -33.95 4.02 -116.81
CA GLU A 321 -34.44 3.10 -117.85
C GLU A 321 -35.69 3.67 -118.54
N LYS A 322 -36.62 4.26 -117.77
CA LYS A 322 -37.75 5.06 -118.30
C LYS A 322 -37.28 6.28 -119.08
N ASN A 323 -36.26 7.00 -118.60
CA ASN A 323 -35.69 8.14 -119.31
C ASN A 323 -35.10 7.74 -120.67
N THR A 324 -34.31 6.66 -120.73
CA THR A 324 -33.75 6.17 -122.01
C THR A 324 -34.83 5.72 -123.00
N ILE A 325 -35.96 5.18 -122.52
CA ILE A 325 -37.11 4.85 -123.38
C ILE A 325 -37.80 6.13 -123.90
N MET A 326 -37.91 7.18 -123.09
CA MET A 326 -38.44 8.48 -123.53
C MET A 326 -37.49 9.18 -124.50
N GLU A 327 -36.18 9.14 -124.28
CA GLU A 327 -35.16 9.68 -125.18
C GLU A 327 -35.20 8.99 -126.55
N PHE A 328 -35.32 7.65 -126.57
CA PHE A 328 -35.49 6.88 -127.81
C PHE A 328 -36.76 7.32 -128.56
N ARG A 329 -37.93 7.34 -127.88
CA ARG A 329 -39.20 7.79 -128.48
C ARG A 329 -39.15 9.24 -128.96
N ALA A 330 -38.46 10.13 -128.25
CA ALA A 330 -38.26 11.52 -128.67
C ALA A 330 -37.36 11.62 -129.92
N SER A 331 -36.35 10.74 -130.05
CA SER A 331 -35.53 10.65 -131.26
C SER A 331 -36.30 10.08 -132.46
N GLU A 332 -37.16 9.08 -132.24
CA GLU A 332 -38.04 8.47 -133.24
C GLU A 332 -39.07 9.48 -133.76
N LEU A 333 -39.81 10.14 -132.87
CA LEU A 333 -40.74 11.23 -133.20
C LEU A 333 -40.03 12.39 -133.92
N LYS A 334 -38.78 12.69 -133.56
CA LYS A 334 -37.96 13.70 -134.26
C LYS A 334 -37.58 13.26 -135.68
N THR A 335 -37.30 11.98 -135.92
CA THR A 335 -37.06 11.47 -137.29
C THR A 335 -38.33 11.45 -138.13
N GLN A 336 -39.46 11.01 -137.57
CA GLN A 336 -40.77 11.07 -138.24
C GLN A 336 -41.11 12.50 -138.65
N LEU A 337 -40.96 13.47 -137.73
CA LEU A 337 -41.19 14.89 -137.98
C LEU A 337 -40.21 15.49 -139.01
N LEU A 338 -39.05 14.89 -139.26
CA LEU A 338 -38.15 15.27 -140.36
C LEU A 338 -38.62 14.69 -141.70
N TYR A 339 -39.09 13.45 -141.75
CA TYR A 339 -39.69 12.86 -142.95
C TYR A 339 -40.95 13.62 -143.39
N GLU A 340 -41.90 13.86 -142.47
CA GLU A 340 -43.10 14.67 -142.70
C GLU A 340 -42.76 16.08 -143.23
N ARG A 341 -41.70 16.71 -142.71
CA ARG A 341 -41.21 18.00 -143.23
C ARG A 341 -40.62 17.89 -144.63
N GLN A 342 -39.96 16.79 -144.96
CA GLN A 342 -39.40 16.55 -146.29
C GLN A 342 -40.52 16.29 -147.31
N GLU A 343 -41.52 15.48 -146.97
CA GLU A 343 -42.70 15.27 -147.81
C GLU A 343 -43.50 16.56 -148.00
N LEU A 344 -43.69 17.37 -146.96
CA LEU A 344 -44.29 18.71 -147.09
C LEU A 344 -43.46 19.67 -147.96
N VAL A 345 -42.15 19.49 -148.08
CA VAL A 345 -41.31 20.26 -149.01
C VAL A 345 -41.45 19.75 -150.44
N LEU A 346 -41.47 18.42 -150.64
CA LEU A 346 -41.71 17.81 -151.96
C LEU A 346 -43.10 18.17 -152.49
N ALA A 347 -44.16 17.97 -151.71
CA ALA A 347 -45.52 18.34 -152.08
C ALA A 347 -45.68 19.84 -152.37
N ARG A 348 -44.91 20.72 -151.71
CA ARG A 348 -44.85 22.16 -152.04
C ARG A 348 -44.14 22.42 -153.36
N ALA A 349 -43.08 21.69 -153.68
CA ALA A 349 -42.40 21.77 -154.98
C ALA A 349 -43.30 21.23 -156.10
N ASP A 350 -44.03 20.14 -155.87
CA ASP A 350 -45.02 19.59 -156.80
C ASP A 350 -46.16 20.58 -157.04
N ILE A 351 -46.74 21.16 -155.98
CA ILE A 351 -47.74 22.23 -156.08
C ILE A 351 -47.19 23.43 -156.87
N ALA A 352 -45.93 23.83 -156.65
CA ALA A 352 -45.31 24.92 -157.40
C ALA A 352 -45.10 24.56 -158.89
N SER A 353 -44.71 23.33 -159.20
CA SER A 353 -44.55 22.84 -160.58
C SER A 353 -45.90 22.75 -161.31
N LEU A 354 -46.95 22.25 -160.64
CA LEU A 354 -48.32 22.23 -161.13
C LEU A 354 -48.87 23.65 -161.31
N GLN A 355 -48.51 24.60 -160.43
CA GLN A 355 -48.84 26.01 -160.62
C GLN A 355 -48.12 26.62 -161.83
N SER A 356 -46.86 26.23 -162.13
CA SER A 356 -46.18 26.62 -163.37
C SER A 356 -46.89 26.03 -164.59
N ALA A 357 -47.15 24.72 -164.61
CA ALA A 357 -47.87 24.06 -165.69
C ALA A 357 -49.28 24.65 -165.92
N VAL A 358 -49.97 25.07 -164.85
CA VAL A 358 -51.26 25.78 -164.93
C VAL A 358 -51.10 27.24 -165.41
N GLN A 359 -50.00 27.93 -165.08
CA GLN A 359 -49.67 29.24 -165.65
C GLN A 359 -49.37 29.13 -167.15
N GLU A 360 -48.59 28.13 -167.56
CA GLU A 360 -48.27 27.82 -168.96
C GLU A 360 -49.52 27.44 -169.75
N ALA A 361 -50.36 26.55 -169.22
CA ALA A 361 -51.65 26.19 -169.82
C ALA A 361 -52.61 27.39 -169.90
N LYS A 362 -52.58 28.31 -168.92
CA LYS A 362 -53.33 29.58 -168.98
C LYS A 362 -52.76 30.56 -170.00
N ALA A 363 -51.44 30.62 -170.17
CA ALA A 363 -50.81 31.44 -171.20
C ALA A 363 -51.13 30.93 -172.61
N LEU A 364 -51.12 29.61 -172.81
CA LEU A 364 -51.55 28.96 -174.05
C LEU A 364 -53.05 29.18 -174.32
N ASN A 365 -53.92 29.03 -173.31
CA ASN A 365 -55.33 29.39 -173.45
C ASN A 365 -55.54 30.88 -173.73
N ALA A 366 -54.77 31.79 -173.12
CA ALA A 366 -54.85 33.21 -173.40
C ALA A 366 -54.40 33.55 -174.83
N GLN A 367 -53.38 32.87 -175.36
CA GLN A 367 -52.98 32.98 -176.77
C GLN A 367 -54.07 32.45 -177.72
N LEU A 368 -54.68 31.30 -177.38
CA LEU A 368 -55.80 30.75 -178.14
C LEU A 368 -57.02 31.68 -178.13
N GLN A 369 -57.41 32.23 -176.97
CA GLN A 369 -58.51 33.19 -176.86
C GLN A 369 -58.22 34.49 -177.62
N GLN A 370 -56.99 35.05 -177.52
CA GLN A 370 -56.58 36.21 -178.32
C GLN A 370 -56.56 35.94 -179.83
N SER A 371 -56.46 34.68 -180.28
CA SER A 371 -56.64 34.31 -181.69
C SER A 371 -58.10 34.02 -182.08
N THR A 372 -58.99 33.76 -181.11
CA THR A 372 -60.38 33.32 -181.35
C THR A 372 -61.40 34.48 -181.25
N ASP A 373 -61.17 35.47 -180.39
CA ASP A 373 -62.09 36.60 -180.13
C ASP A 373 -62.31 37.56 -181.33
N HIS A 374 -61.81 37.22 -182.52
CA HIS A 374 -62.13 37.88 -183.79
C HIS A 374 -63.10 37.11 -184.71
N LEU A 375 -63.47 35.83 -184.44
CA LEU A 375 -64.34 35.00 -185.32
C LEU A 375 -65.17 33.88 -184.60
N LEU A 376 -66.43 34.17 -184.20
CA LEU A 376 -67.60 33.21 -184.13
C LEU A 376 -67.61 32.09 -183.03
N SER A 377 -68.71 31.37 -182.68
CA SER A 377 -70.18 31.68 -182.62
C SER A 377 -71.05 30.53 -182.01
N VAL A 378 -71.92 30.81 -181.02
CA VAL A 378 -73.28 30.23 -180.73
C VAL A 378 -73.51 28.71 -180.38
N ASP A 379 -73.99 28.44 -179.13
CA ASP A 379 -75.00 27.44 -178.59
C ASP A 379 -74.86 25.87 -178.35
N VAL A 380 -75.57 25.37 -177.28
CA VAL A 380 -76.39 24.09 -177.10
C VAL A 380 -75.88 22.78 -176.31
N THR A 381 -76.71 21.67 -176.14
CA THR A 381 -77.05 20.84 -174.88
C THR A 381 -77.15 19.23 -174.91
N GLU A 382 -77.35 18.50 -173.75
CA GLU A 382 -78.29 17.31 -173.41
C GLU A 382 -78.06 15.69 -173.34
N ASN A 383 -79.03 14.91 -172.68
CA ASN A 383 -79.63 13.45 -172.60
C ASN A 383 -78.90 12.01 -172.53
N GLY A 384 -79.41 10.73 -172.25
CA GLY A 384 -80.69 9.98 -171.77
C GLY A 384 -80.77 8.34 -171.78
N SER A 385 -81.81 7.61 -171.18
CA SER A 385 -82.36 6.13 -171.30
C SER A 385 -81.76 4.81 -170.58
N ALA A 386 -82.29 3.51 -170.39
CA ALA A 386 -83.55 2.61 -170.50
C ALA A 386 -83.53 1.11 -169.79
N ALA A 387 -84.51 0.12 -169.89
CA ALA A 387 -84.68 -1.19 -169.05
C ALA A 387 -85.50 -2.53 -169.58
N PRO A 388 -85.80 -3.71 -168.85
CA PRO A 388 -86.14 -5.15 -169.33
C PRO A 388 -87.37 -6.09 -168.77
N ALA A 389 -87.64 -7.42 -169.18
CA ALA A 389 -88.77 -8.39 -168.75
C ALA A 389 -88.77 -10.02 -169.03
N PRO A 390 -89.71 -10.95 -168.51
CA PRO A 390 -89.74 -12.52 -168.59
C PRO A 390 -91.09 -13.42 -168.77
N THR A 391 -91.15 -14.82 -168.88
CA THR A 391 -92.39 -15.80 -169.02
C THR A 391 -92.23 -17.43 -168.84
N VAL A 392 -93.28 -18.36 -168.90
CA VAL A 392 -93.43 -19.88 -168.53
C VAL A 392 -94.50 -20.79 -169.36
N ALA A 393 -94.63 -22.19 -169.30
CA ALA A 393 -95.89 -23.12 -169.32
C ALA A 393 -96.19 -24.41 -170.27
N SER A 394 -97.26 -25.26 -169.98
CA SER A 394 -98.04 -26.36 -170.76
C SER A 394 -97.65 -27.91 -170.73
N GLY A 395 -98.38 -29.06 -171.05
CA GLY A 395 -99.79 -29.60 -171.35
C GLY A 395 -99.82 -31.05 -172.09
N ILE A 396 -100.83 -31.98 -172.39
CA ILE A 396 -102.20 -32.55 -171.97
C ILE A 396 -102.72 -33.83 -172.85
N SER A 397 -103.58 -34.81 -172.36
CA SER A 397 -104.62 -35.74 -173.06
C SER A 397 -104.68 -37.35 -172.97
N GLU A 398 -105.79 -37.99 -173.46
CA GLU A 398 -106.60 -39.26 -173.20
C GLU A 398 -106.19 -40.77 -173.42
N PHE A 399 -106.93 -41.66 -172.69
CA PHE A 399 -107.33 -43.11 -172.84
C PHE A 399 -106.35 -44.34 -172.85
N ASN A 400 -106.82 -45.42 -172.18
CA ASN A 400 -106.22 -46.78 -172.04
C ASN A 400 -104.88 -46.81 -171.25
N PRO A 401 -104.15 -47.94 -171.16
CA PRO A 401 -103.84 -48.70 -169.92
C PRO A 401 -103.05 -48.00 -168.78
N GLU A 402 -102.70 -46.72 -168.91
CA GLU A 402 -101.93 -45.93 -167.95
C GLU A 402 -102.43 -45.99 -166.50
N LEU A 403 -103.73 -46.21 -166.23
CA LEU A 403 -104.23 -46.27 -164.85
C LEU A 403 -103.58 -47.41 -164.05
N MET A 404 -103.26 -48.54 -164.69
CA MET A 404 -102.52 -49.63 -164.04
C MET A 404 -101.06 -49.22 -163.76
N GLN A 405 -100.44 -48.53 -164.70
CA GLN A 405 -99.07 -48.01 -164.55
C GLN A 405 -98.99 -46.88 -163.51
N LYS A 406 -100.01 -46.03 -163.42
CA LYS A 406 -100.17 -44.98 -162.40
C LYS A 406 -100.38 -45.60 -161.02
N PHE A 407 -101.20 -46.65 -160.87
CA PHE A 407 -101.35 -47.37 -159.60
C PHE A 407 -99.99 -47.88 -159.10
N ILE A 408 -99.26 -48.64 -159.94
CA ILE A 408 -97.91 -49.13 -159.64
C ILE A 408 -96.95 -47.97 -159.32
N ARG A 409 -97.00 -46.86 -160.07
CA ARG A 409 -96.17 -45.68 -159.83
C ARG A 409 -96.49 -45.02 -158.49
N THR A 410 -97.77 -44.93 -158.11
CA THR A 410 -98.19 -44.42 -156.79
C THR A 410 -97.90 -45.39 -155.66
N GLU A 411 -97.84 -46.71 -155.88
CA GLU A 411 -97.33 -47.64 -154.87
C GLU A 411 -95.82 -47.44 -154.66
N PHE A 412 -95.03 -47.33 -155.73
CA PHE A 412 -93.60 -46.98 -155.62
C PHE A 412 -93.38 -45.60 -154.96
N GLU A 413 -94.21 -44.61 -155.26
CA GLU A 413 -94.13 -43.27 -154.68
C GLU A 413 -94.55 -43.26 -153.20
N ASN A 414 -95.59 -43.99 -152.81
CA ASN A 414 -95.95 -44.18 -151.39
C ASN A 414 -94.86 -44.97 -150.63
N VAL A 415 -94.25 -45.99 -151.23
CA VAL A 415 -93.11 -46.71 -150.64
C VAL A 415 -91.89 -45.79 -150.52
N ALA A 416 -91.59 -44.95 -151.51
CA ALA A 416 -90.49 -43.99 -151.46
C ALA A 416 -90.71 -42.92 -150.37
N LEU A 417 -91.90 -42.31 -150.33
CA LEU A 417 -92.29 -41.33 -149.30
C LEU A 417 -92.29 -41.95 -147.90
N LYS A 418 -92.78 -43.18 -147.76
CA LYS A 418 -92.73 -43.91 -146.49
C LYS A 418 -91.29 -44.19 -146.06
N ASN A 419 -90.44 -44.70 -146.96
CA ASN A 419 -89.03 -44.93 -146.67
C ASN A 419 -88.30 -43.62 -146.30
N GLN A 420 -88.64 -42.49 -146.94
CA GLN A 420 -88.12 -41.18 -146.57
C GLN A 420 -88.56 -40.79 -145.16
N VAL A 421 -89.86 -40.84 -144.85
CA VAL A 421 -90.39 -40.52 -143.51
C VAL A 421 -89.82 -41.44 -142.43
N ASP A 422 -89.72 -42.74 -142.70
CA ASP A 422 -89.12 -43.72 -141.78
C ASP A 422 -87.61 -43.41 -141.57
N SER A 423 -86.88 -42.97 -142.62
CA SER A 423 -85.46 -42.57 -142.52
C SER A 423 -85.23 -41.24 -141.79
N GLU A 424 -86.08 -40.23 -142.02
CA GLU A 424 -86.02 -38.93 -141.33
C GLU A 424 -86.45 -39.06 -139.87
N THR A 425 -87.44 -39.92 -139.59
CA THR A 425 -87.87 -40.26 -138.24
C THR A 425 -86.80 -41.05 -137.50
N GLY A 426 -86.17 -42.04 -138.15
CA GLY A 426 -85.02 -42.77 -137.62
C GLY A 426 -83.86 -41.83 -137.27
N ALA A 427 -83.39 -41.04 -138.25
CA ALA A 427 -82.30 -40.08 -138.04
C ALA A 427 -82.62 -38.96 -137.02
N ARG A 428 -83.90 -38.74 -136.69
CA ARG A 428 -84.32 -37.86 -135.58
C ARG A 428 -84.33 -38.59 -134.23
N ILE A 429 -84.73 -39.86 -134.21
CA ILE A 429 -84.65 -40.71 -133.01
C ILE A 429 -83.20 -40.92 -132.61
N ASP A 430 -82.31 -41.24 -133.55
CA ASP A 430 -80.88 -41.47 -133.30
C ASP A 430 -80.22 -40.25 -132.62
N ARG A 431 -80.47 -39.04 -133.11
CA ARG A 431 -79.95 -37.79 -132.49
C ARG A 431 -80.50 -37.55 -131.09
N LEU A 432 -81.74 -37.95 -130.82
CA LEU A 432 -82.34 -37.85 -129.48
C LEU A 432 -81.79 -38.93 -128.54
N LEU A 433 -81.39 -40.09 -129.05
CA LEU A 433 -80.66 -41.10 -128.29
C LEU A 433 -79.25 -40.61 -127.96
N ASP A 434 -78.52 -40.05 -128.91
CA ASP A 434 -77.20 -39.41 -128.68
C ASP A 434 -77.28 -38.31 -127.60
N GLU A 435 -78.28 -37.41 -127.69
CA GLU A 435 -78.49 -36.34 -126.71
C GLU A 435 -78.85 -36.90 -125.32
N VAL A 436 -79.68 -37.95 -125.23
CA VAL A 436 -79.99 -38.64 -123.97
C VAL A 436 -78.76 -39.35 -123.39
N ASP A 437 -77.87 -39.88 -124.23
CA ASP A 437 -76.66 -40.57 -123.81
C ASP A 437 -75.61 -39.57 -123.28
N ASP A 438 -75.42 -38.43 -123.95
CA ASP A 438 -74.54 -37.35 -123.48
C ASP A 438 -75.11 -36.64 -122.22
N LEU A 439 -76.42 -36.43 -122.13
CA LEU A 439 -77.06 -35.99 -120.88
C LEU A 439 -76.86 -37.02 -119.75
N SER A 440 -76.90 -38.31 -120.06
CA SER A 440 -76.65 -39.39 -119.09
C SER A 440 -75.18 -39.47 -118.65
N ARG A 441 -74.22 -39.17 -119.54
CA ARG A 441 -72.79 -39.02 -119.22
C ARG A 441 -72.56 -37.79 -118.35
N LEU A 442 -73.15 -36.64 -118.72
CA LEU A 442 -73.05 -35.39 -117.97
C LEU A 442 -73.66 -35.50 -116.57
N LYS A 443 -74.81 -36.17 -116.45
CA LYS A 443 -75.42 -36.51 -115.16
C LYS A 443 -74.45 -37.32 -114.29
N LYS A 444 -73.91 -38.44 -114.81
CA LYS A 444 -72.93 -39.28 -114.07
C LYS A 444 -71.70 -38.49 -113.65
N TYR A 445 -71.22 -37.58 -114.49
CA TYR A 445 -70.09 -36.70 -114.15
C TYR A 445 -70.42 -35.74 -112.98
N PHE A 446 -71.61 -35.11 -112.99
CA PHE A 446 -72.04 -34.25 -111.89
C PHE A 446 -72.34 -35.04 -110.61
N GLU A 447 -72.92 -36.23 -110.71
CA GLU A 447 -73.12 -37.14 -109.56
C GLU A 447 -71.77 -37.53 -108.94
N GLN A 448 -70.78 -37.94 -109.76
CA GLN A 448 -69.42 -38.23 -109.28
C GLN A 448 -68.80 -37.00 -108.61
N LYS A 449 -68.84 -35.82 -109.26
CA LYS A 449 -68.31 -34.58 -108.69
C LYS A 449 -68.97 -34.18 -107.36
N TYR A 450 -70.27 -34.41 -107.23
CA TYR A 450 -71.00 -34.18 -105.99
C TYR A 450 -70.53 -35.11 -104.88
N PHE A 451 -70.42 -36.43 -105.15
CA PHE A 451 -69.94 -37.39 -104.16
C PHE A 451 -68.45 -37.19 -103.80
N ASP A 452 -67.59 -36.87 -104.77
CA ASP A 452 -66.19 -36.48 -104.53
C ASP A 452 -66.11 -35.29 -103.56
N SER A 453 -66.88 -34.22 -103.85
CA SER A 453 -66.91 -33.03 -103.02
C SER A 453 -67.52 -33.28 -101.63
N GLN A 454 -68.52 -34.16 -101.54
CA GLN A 454 -69.12 -34.56 -100.27
C GLN A 454 -68.12 -35.35 -99.40
N HIS A 455 -67.34 -36.25 -100.01
CA HIS A 455 -66.29 -37.01 -99.33
C HIS A 455 -65.15 -36.11 -98.84
N VAL A 456 -64.69 -35.17 -99.68
CA VAL A 456 -63.67 -34.18 -99.28
C VAL A 456 -64.15 -33.31 -98.11
N LEU A 457 -65.40 -32.84 -98.15
CA LEU A 457 -65.99 -32.08 -97.04
C LEU A 457 -66.12 -32.91 -95.75
N GLN A 458 -66.43 -34.21 -95.85
CA GLN A 458 -66.46 -35.11 -94.69
C GLN A 458 -65.07 -35.35 -94.10
N SER A 459 -64.03 -35.52 -94.92
CA SER A 459 -62.63 -35.63 -94.47
C SER A 459 -62.21 -34.34 -93.74
N ALA A 460 -62.34 -33.17 -94.37
CA ALA A 460 -62.01 -31.89 -93.78
C ALA A 460 -62.78 -31.62 -92.48
N THR A 461 -64.05 -32.05 -92.40
CA THR A 461 -64.86 -31.94 -91.16
C THR A 461 -64.35 -32.88 -90.05
N SER A 462 -63.87 -34.08 -90.38
CA SER A 462 -63.29 -35.01 -89.40
C SER A 462 -61.91 -34.56 -88.92
N GLU A 463 -61.08 -34.01 -89.82
CA GLU A 463 -59.78 -33.41 -89.51
C GLU A 463 -59.93 -32.16 -88.63
N PHE A 464 -60.92 -31.30 -88.92
CA PHE A 464 -61.24 -30.15 -88.07
C PHE A 464 -61.72 -30.57 -86.68
N LYS A 465 -62.56 -31.60 -86.57
CA LYS A 465 -62.98 -32.16 -85.26
C LYS A 465 -61.80 -32.77 -84.48
N SER A 466 -60.91 -33.48 -85.16
CA SER A 466 -59.71 -34.08 -84.55
C SER A 466 -58.74 -33.00 -84.04
N THR A 467 -58.48 -31.98 -84.85
CA THR A 467 -57.61 -30.85 -84.46
C THR A 467 -58.23 -29.99 -83.35
N ASN A 468 -59.54 -29.74 -83.36
CA ASN A 468 -60.22 -29.05 -82.26
C ASN A 468 -60.09 -29.84 -80.94
N ALA A 469 -60.37 -31.14 -80.95
CA ALA A 469 -60.21 -32.00 -79.76
C ALA A 469 -58.74 -32.03 -79.26
N GLY A 470 -57.76 -31.96 -80.17
CA GLY A 470 -56.35 -31.78 -79.83
C GLY A 470 -56.07 -30.44 -79.15
N LEU A 471 -56.66 -29.34 -79.64
CA LEU A 471 -56.57 -28.02 -79.02
C LEU A 471 -57.22 -28.01 -77.63
N ASP A 472 -58.43 -28.56 -77.47
CA ASP A 472 -59.13 -28.68 -76.20
C ASP A 472 -58.28 -29.43 -75.15
N LEU A 473 -57.62 -30.53 -75.55
CA LEU A 473 -56.67 -31.27 -74.71
C LEU A 473 -55.45 -30.43 -74.30
N THR A 474 -54.92 -29.58 -75.20
CA THR A 474 -53.82 -28.67 -74.84
C THR A 474 -54.28 -27.54 -73.91
N ILE A 475 -55.48 -27.00 -74.10
CA ILE A 475 -56.08 -25.96 -73.24
C ILE A 475 -56.30 -26.51 -71.84
N ALA A 476 -56.88 -27.71 -71.70
CA ALA A 476 -57.06 -28.37 -70.41
C ALA A 476 -55.72 -28.63 -69.70
N ARG A 477 -54.67 -29.05 -70.43
CA ARG A 477 -53.32 -29.24 -69.88
C ARG A 477 -52.69 -27.92 -69.41
N LEU A 478 -52.85 -26.84 -70.18
CA LEU A 478 -52.37 -25.51 -69.79
C LEU A 478 -53.12 -24.97 -68.56
N GLN A 479 -54.44 -25.16 -68.47
CA GLN A 479 -55.23 -24.80 -67.30
C GLN A 479 -54.79 -25.56 -66.04
N ALA A 480 -54.53 -26.87 -66.15
CA ALA A 480 -54.00 -27.69 -65.05
C ALA A 480 -52.61 -27.19 -64.59
N ASN A 481 -51.71 -26.86 -65.54
CA ASN A 481 -50.39 -26.30 -65.22
C ASN A 481 -50.50 -24.92 -64.52
N VAL A 482 -51.41 -24.05 -64.96
CA VAL A 482 -51.69 -22.76 -64.30
C VAL A 482 -52.23 -22.96 -62.88
N GLY A 483 -53.07 -23.98 -62.66
CA GLY A 483 -53.52 -24.38 -61.32
C GLY A 483 -52.34 -24.77 -60.41
N GLN A 484 -51.45 -25.65 -60.88
CA GLN A 484 -50.26 -26.05 -60.13
C GLN A 484 -49.30 -24.89 -59.84
N LEU A 485 -49.16 -23.93 -60.76
CA LEU A 485 -48.32 -22.74 -60.56
C LEU A 485 -48.91 -21.79 -59.52
N ARG A 486 -50.23 -21.56 -59.53
CA ARG A 486 -50.92 -20.77 -58.49
C ARG A 486 -50.79 -21.42 -57.11
N GLU A 487 -50.92 -22.75 -57.04
CA GLU A 487 -50.76 -23.48 -55.78
C GLU A 487 -49.34 -23.38 -55.23
N ARG A 488 -48.32 -23.54 -56.08
CA ARG A 488 -46.91 -23.31 -55.68
C ARG A 488 -46.66 -21.87 -55.24
N GLN A 489 -47.25 -20.89 -55.92
CA GLN A 489 -47.15 -19.49 -55.52
C GLN A 489 -47.78 -19.25 -54.14
N ARG A 490 -48.94 -19.87 -53.86
CA ARG A 490 -49.61 -19.81 -52.56
C ARG A 490 -48.74 -20.40 -51.45
N CYS A 491 -48.21 -21.61 -51.63
CA CYS A 491 -47.30 -22.23 -50.65
C CYS A 491 -46.05 -21.36 -50.40
N LEU A 492 -45.43 -20.81 -51.45
CA LEU A 492 -44.28 -19.91 -51.30
C LEU A 492 -44.63 -18.59 -50.57
N GLN A 493 -45.86 -18.08 -50.71
CA GLN A 493 -46.32 -16.92 -49.93
C GLN A 493 -46.57 -17.29 -48.47
N GLU A 494 -47.09 -18.49 -48.19
CA GLU A 494 -47.27 -19.03 -46.84
C GLU A 494 -45.91 -19.27 -46.15
N ASP A 495 -44.92 -19.83 -46.86
CA ASP A 495 -43.55 -20.02 -46.39
C ASP A 495 -42.86 -18.68 -46.08
N VAL A 496 -42.98 -17.68 -46.96
CA VAL A 496 -42.39 -16.33 -46.75
C VAL A 496 -43.06 -15.62 -45.57
N ALA A 497 -44.38 -15.76 -45.40
CA ALA A 497 -45.07 -15.22 -44.22
C ALA A 497 -44.62 -15.92 -42.93
N ALA A 498 -44.44 -17.24 -42.94
CA ALA A 498 -43.92 -18.00 -41.81
C ALA A 498 -42.47 -17.61 -41.46
N GLN A 499 -41.61 -17.41 -42.46
CA GLN A 499 -40.23 -16.91 -42.27
C GLN A 499 -40.21 -15.51 -41.67
N SER A 500 -41.02 -14.57 -42.20
CA SER A 500 -41.15 -13.22 -41.66
C SER A 500 -41.59 -13.23 -40.19
N ASN A 501 -42.58 -14.06 -39.83
CA ASN A 501 -43.04 -14.18 -38.45
C ASN A 501 -41.95 -14.76 -37.53
N LEU A 502 -41.22 -15.79 -37.98
CA LEU A 502 -40.12 -16.39 -37.23
C LEU A 502 -38.96 -15.39 -37.02
N GLU A 503 -38.65 -14.57 -38.01
CA GLU A 503 -37.64 -13.51 -37.90
C GLU A 503 -38.06 -12.44 -36.87
N HIS A 504 -39.33 -12.00 -36.89
CA HIS A 504 -39.88 -11.08 -35.89
C HIS A 504 -39.84 -11.67 -34.47
N ASP A 505 -40.14 -12.96 -34.29
CA ASP A 505 -40.08 -13.61 -32.97
C ASP A 505 -38.65 -13.84 -32.48
N ILE A 506 -37.71 -14.13 -33.38
CA ILE A 506 -36.27 -14.17 -33.07
C ILE A 506 -35.78 -12.79 -32.62
N ASP A 507 -36.17 -11.71 -33.30
CA ASP A 507 -35.76 -10.34 -32.94
C ASP A 507 -36.44 -9.85 -31.65
N ARG A 508 -37.69 -10.23 -31.41
CA ARG A 508 -38.38 -10.05 -30.12
C ARG A 508 -37.60 -10.71 -28.98
N GLN A 509 -37.19 -11.97 -29.15
CA GLN A 509 -36.40 -12.70 -28.15
C GLN A 509 -35.01 -12.08 -27.92
N LYS A 510 -34.33 -11.59 -28.98
CA LYS A 510 -33.07 -10.84 -28.84
C LYS A 510 -33.26 -9.57 -28.00
N LEU A 511 -34.33 -8.81 -28.26
CA LEU A 511 -34.64 -7.58 -27.55
C LEU A 511 -34.99 -7.84 -26.08
N GLU A 512 -35.80 -8.86 -25.79
CA GLU A 512 -36.10 -9.30 -24.42
C GLU A 512 -34.84 -9.77 -23.68
N ALA A 513 -33.96 -10.54 -24.33
CA ALA A 513 -32.68 -10.96 -23.75
C ALA A 513 -31.75 -9.77 -23.45
N ALA A 514 -31.69 -8.77 -24.34
CA ALA A 514 -30.93 -7.53 -24.13
C ALA A 514 -31.49 -6.68 -22.97
N HIS A 515 -32.82 -6.57 -22.85
CA HIS A 515 -33.47 -5.94 -21.70
C HIS A 515 -33.19 -6.72 -20.39
N ILE A 516 -33.16 -8.04 -20.42
CA ILE A 516 -32.84 -8.87 -19.25
C ILE A 516 -31.35 -8.73 -18.87
N SER A 517 -30.43 -8.57 -19.81
CA SER A 517 -29.00 -8.32 -19.51
C SER A 517 -28.81 -6.93 -18.89
N THR A 518 -29.27 -5.88 -19.56
CA THR A 518 -29.17 -4.49 -19.07
C THR A 518 -29.87 -4.29 -17.73
N ALA A 519 -31.00 -4.97 -17.47
CA ALA A 519 -31.66 -4.95 -16.15
C ALA A 519 -30.88 -5.70 -15.05
N LYS A 520 -30.05 -6.70 -15.39
CA LYS A 520 -29.12 -7.33 -14.44
C LYS A 520 -27.91 -6.43 -14.17
N GLU A 521 -27.34 -5.83 -15.20
CA GLU A 521 -26.22 -4.89 -15.12
C GLU A 521 -26.59 -3.67 -14.26
N LEU A 522 -27.78 -3.08 -14.47
CA LEU A 522 -28.32 -2.01 -13.62
C LEU A 522 -28.47 -2.43 -12.14
N LYS A 523 -28.94 -3.65 -11.87
CA LYS A 523 -29.05 -4.18 -10.49
C LYS A 523 -27.69 -4.40 -9.84
N LEU A 524 -26.71 -4.92 -10.59
CA LEU A 524 -25.34 -5.07 -10.10
C LEU A 524 -24.71 -3.72 -9.80
N TYR A 525 -24.90 -2.72 -10.66
CA TYR A 525 -24.42 -1.35 -10.43
C TYR A 525 -25.08 -0.70 -9.20
N GLN A 526 -26.40 -0.87 -9.03
CA GLN A 526 -27.12 -0.42 -7.84
C GLN A 526 -26.62 -1.11 -6.56
N GLN A 527 -26.35 -2.41 -6.59
CA GLN A 527 -25.78 -3.15 -5.46
C GLN A 527 -24.35 -2.67 -5.15
N GLN A 528 -23.49 -2.51 -6.15
CA GLN A 528 -22.13 -2.01 -5.98
C GLN A 528 -22.10 -0.59 -5.41
N TYR A 529 -23.00 0.30 -5.88
CA TYR A 529 -23.17 1.64 -5.33
C TYR A 529 -23.66 1.59 -3.87
N SER A 530 -24.63 0.72 -3.56
CA SER A 530 -25.14 0.55 -2.20
C SER A 530 -24.07 0.02 -1.23
N ILE A 531 -23.20 -0.90 -1.67
CA ILE A 531 -22.09 -1.43 -0.88
C ILE A 531 -21.06 -0.32 -0.65
N SER A 532 -20.57 0.33 -1.71
CA SER A 532 -19.58 1.41 -1.58
C SER A 532 -20.09 2.56 -0.71
N ASN A 533 -21.37 2.92 -0.80
CA ASN A 533 -21.96 3.94 0.07
C ASN A 533 -22.03 3.48 1.54
N ALA A 534 -22.26 2.19 1.82
CA ALA A 534 -22.18 1.64 3.17
C ALA A 534 -20.73 1.65 3.70
N ASP A 535 -19.75 1.29 2.87
CA ASP A 535 -18.32 1.33 3.23
C ASP A 535 -17.84 2.75 3.55
N TRP A 536 -18.25 3.74 2.73
CA TRP A 536 -17.96 5.16 2.98
C TRP A 536 -18.58 5.66 4.29
N ASN A 537 -19.85 5.34 4.55
CA ASN A 537 -20.51 5.70 5.82
C ASN A 537 -19.82 5.04 7.03
N ALA A 538 -19.42 3.78 6.92
CA ALA A 538 -18.70 3.07 7.97
C ALA A 538 -17.33 3.74 8.26
N LYS A 539 -16.60 4.13 7.20
CA LYS A 539 -15.33 4.87 7.35
C LYS A 539 -15.54 6.28 7.92
N GLU A 540 -16.64 6.94 7.59
CA GLU A 540 -17.00 8.26 8.15
C GLU A 540 -17.27 8.17 9.66
N GLU A 541 -18.02 7.16 10.12
CA GLU A 541 -18.25 6.93 11.56
C GLU A 541 -16.99 6.48 12.31
N GLU A 542 -16.11 5.68 11.68
CA GLU A 542 -14.79 5.35 12.25
C GLU A 542 -13.95 6.63 12.44
N LEU A 543 -13.90 7.51 11.43
CA LEU A 543 -13.20 8.80 11.53
C LEU A 543 -13.81 9.72 12.58
N LYS A 544 -15.15 9.80 12.69
CA LYS A 544 -15.84 10.53 13.77
C LYS A 544 -15.50 9.96 15.16
N SER A 545 -15.32 8.65 15.28
CA SER A 545 -14.89 8.00 16.51
C SER A 545 -13.45 8.39 16.87
N CYS A 546 -12.52 8.31 15.92
CA CYS A 546 -11.14 8.74 16.10
C CYS A 546 -11.02 10.23 16.45
N ILE A 547 -11.83 11.10 15.86
CA ILE A 547 -11.87 12.53 16.19
C ILE A 547 -12.27 12.74 17.65
N LYS A 548 -13.37 12.12 18.12
CA LYS A 548 -13.81 12.19 19.53
C LYS A 548 -12.74 11.70 20.51
N GLU A 549 -12.02 10.64 20.14
CA GLU A 549 -10.93 10.09 20.95
C GLU A 549 -9.70 11.03 20.99
N LEU A 550 -9.36 11.68 19.88
CA LEU A 550 -8.32 12.71 19.85
C LEU A 550 -8.72 13.96 20.64
N GLU A 551 -9.98 14.40 20.58
CA GLU A 551 -10.53 15.48 21.40
C GLU A 551 -10.47 15.14 22.90
N ARG A 552 -10.79 13.88 23.26
CA ARG A 552 -10.68 13.36 24.64
C ARG A 552 -9.22 13.38 25.12
N LEU A 553 -8.27 12.93 24.30
CA LEU A 553 -6.84 12.94 24.62
C LEU A 553 -6.29 14.36 24.73
N CYS A 554 -6.64 15.28 23.82
CA CYS A 554 -6.26 16.69 23.91
C CYS A 554 -6.82 17.36 25.18
N SER A 555 -8.05 17.00 25.57
CA SER A 555 -8.67 17.45 26.82
C SER A 555 -7.91 16.94 28.06
N GLN A 556 -7.40 15.71 28.03
CA GLN A 556 -6.56 15.17 29.11
C GLN A 556 -5.17 15.83 29.15
N CYS A 557 -4.51 16.02 28.00
CA CYS A 557 -3.22 16.70 27.92
C CYS A 557 -3.29 18.15 28.44
N THR A 558 -4.34 18.90 28.09
CA THR A 558 -4.54 20.27 28.59
C THR A 558 -4.86 20.31 30.08
N GLN A 559 -5.63 19.35 30.62
CA GLN A 559 -5.83 19.20 32.07
C GLN A 559 -4.52 18.88 32.80
N GLN A 560 -3.69 17.98 32.28
CA GLN A 560 -2.36 17.68 32.83
C GLN A 560 -1.43 18.89 32.78
N GLU A 561 -1.42 19.65 31.68
CA GLU A 561 -0.63 20.87 31.54
C GLU A 561 -1.05 21.95 32.57
N LEU A 562 -2.36 22.12 32.79
CA LEU A 562 -2.90 23.02 33.83
C LEU A 562 -2.54 22.56 35.25
N ALA A 563 -2.61 21.25 35.53
CA ALA A 563 -2.20 20.68 36.80
C ALA A 563 -0.71 20.92 37.06
N LEU A 564 0.16 20.64 36.08
CA LEU A 564 1.61 20.92 36.15
C LEU A 564 1.89 22.41 36.34
N LYS A 565 1.23 23.30 35.59
CA LYS A 565 1.33 24.77 35.77
C LYS A 565 0.95 25.20 37.19
N SER A 566 -0.09 24.59 37.78
CA SER A 566 -0.51 24.88 39.17
C SER A 566 0.51 24.37 40.21
N THR A 567 1.07 23.17 40.01
CA THR A 567 2.12 22.59 40.86
C THR A 567 3.39 23.43 40.81
N ILE A 568 3.85 23.80 39.62
CA ILE A 568 5.03 24.66 39.40
C ILE A 568 4.81 26.03 40.06
N LYS A 569 3.63 26.64 39.93
CA LYS A 569 3.28 27.91 40.60
C LYS A 569 3.33 27.78 42.13
N SER A 570 2.84 26.68 42.69
CA SER A 570 2.92 26.39 44.13
C SER A 570 4.37 26.20 44.60
N GLN A 571 5.19 25.45 43.84
CA GLN A 571 6.62 25.30 44.11
C GLN A 571 7.38 26.63 44.08
N PHE A 572 7.11 27.51 43.10
CA PHE A 572 7.69 28.85 43.07
C PHE A 572 7.28 29.72 44.27
N GLN A 573 6.03 29.62 44.74
CA GLN A 573 5.59 30.31 45.96
C GLN A 573 6.30 29.79 47.21
N SER A 574 6.41 28.46 47.36
CA SER A 574 7.14 27.81 48.46
C SER A 574 8.63 28.20 48.45
N ASN A 575 9.29 28.10 47.30
CA ASN A 575 10.68 28.52 47.12
C ASN A 575 10.88 30.02 47.40
N GLY A 576 9.92 30.87 47.04
CA GLY A 576 9.91 32.28 47.40
C GLY A 576 9.88 32.51 48.92
N GLN A 577 9.05 31.76 49.65
CA GLN A 577 9.02 31.80 51.12
C GLN A 577 10.32 31.28 51.74
N LEU A 578 10.91 30.21 51.19
CA LEU A 578 12.20 29.68 51.65
C LEU A 578 13.35 30.67 51.40
N VAL A 579 13.36 31.37 50.26
CA VAL A 579 14.32 32.44 49.97
C VAL A 579 14.12 33.63 50.92
N ALA A 580 12.88 34.00 51.24
CA ALA A 580 12.59 35.04 52.22
C ALA A 580 13.09 34.67 53.63
N ARG A 581 12.80 33.45 54.11
CA ARG A 581 13.34 32.94 55.39
C ARG A 581 14.87 32.91 55.40
N ASN A 582 15.51 32.46 54.32
CA ASN A 582 16.96 32.47 54.19
C ASN A 582 17.56 33.89 54.21
N LYS A 583 16.86 34.90 53.66
CA LYS A 583 17.29 36.31 53.78
C LYS A 583 17.23 36.81 55.23
N VAL A 584 16.17 36.48 55.96
CA VAL A 584 16.03 36.81 57.39
C VAL A 584 17.13 36.12 58.21
N MET A 585 17.29 34.80 58.08
CA MET A 585 18.34 34.04 58.77
C MET A 585 19.76 34.57 58.47
N LYS A 586 20.03 35.00 57.22
CA LYS A 586 21.31 35.65 56.88
C LYS A 586 21.48 37.01 57.55
N ALA A 587 20.43 37.83 57.62
CA ALA A 587 20.48 39.11 58.33
C ALA A 587 20.69 38.92 59.84
N ASP A 588 20.04 37.94 60.46
CA ASP A 588 20.20 37.65 61.88
C ASP A 588 21.55 36.99 62.20
N ALA A 589 22.10 36.18 61.29
CA ALA A 589 23.47 35.69 61.38
C ALA A 589 24.52 36.80 61.23
N ILE A 590 24.25 37.86 60.46
CA ILE A 590 25.10 39.06 60.39
C ILE A 590 25.04 39.82 61.72
N LYS A 591 23.85 40.13 62.25
CA LYS A 591 23.68 40.75 63.58
C LYS A 591 24.38 39.95 64.69
N SER A 592 24.29 38.62 64.64
CA SER A 592 24.94 37.73 65.60
C SER A 592 26.47 37.81 65.51
N ARG A 593 27.04 37.94 64.30
CA ARG A 593 28.47 38.20 64.13
C ARG A 593 28.88 39.60 64.60
N GLU A 594 28.02 40.60 64.41
CA GLU A 594 28.25 41.97 64.92
C GLU A 594 28.23 42.01 66.45
N THR A 595 27.31 41.29 67.11
CA THR A 595 27.30 41.19 68.58
C THR A 595 28.47 40.36 69.12
N ILE A 596 28.85 39.26 68.47
CA ILE A 596 30.05 38.50 68.81
C ILE A 596 31.30 39.38 68.68
N ALA A 597 31.48 40.09 67.56
CA ALA A 597 32.61 41.00 67.36
C ALA A 597 32.62 42.15 68.40
N MET A 598 31.46 42.67 68.83
CA MET A 598 31.40 43.62 69.94
C MET A 598 31.83 42.99 71.27
N LEU A 599 31.44 41.74 71.55
CA LEU A 599 31.85 41.00 72.75
C LEU A 599 33.35 40.64 72.73
N GLU A 600 33.92 40.31 71.59
CA GLU A 600 35.36 40.09 71.41
C GLU A 600 36.14 41.41 71.66
N ASN A 601 35.64 42.54 71.16
CA ASN A 601 36.22 43.86 71.41
C ASN A 601 36.09 44.32 72.88
N THR A 602 35.02 43.95 73.61
CA THR A 602 34.96 44.22 75.06
C THR A 602 35.83 43.26 75.86
N THR A 603 35.93 41.99 75.45
CA THR A 603 36.78 40.98 76.08
C THR A 603 38.25 41.34 75.97
N THR A 604 38.76 41.60 74.76
CA THR A 604 40.16 42.05 74.53
C THR A 604 40.49 43.35 75.25
N ARG A 605 39.53 44.28 75.41
CA ARG A 605 39.67 45.48 76.24
C ARG A 605 39.73 45.17 77.74
N LEU A 606 38.96 44.19 78.22
CA LEU A 606 39.01 43.73 79.62
C LEU A 606 40.32 42.97 79.90
N GLU A 607 40.75 42.07 79.01
CA GLU A 607 42.05 41.38 79.06
C GLU A 607 43.20 42.40 79.09
N SER A 608 43.17 43.42 78.23
CA SER A 608 44.15 44.51 78.23
C SER A 608 44.17 45.28 79.56
N LYS A 609 43.01 45.45 80.21
CA LYS A 609 42.91 46.08 81.54
C LYS A 609 43.41 45.14 82.64
N VAL A 610 43.13 43.84 82.57
CA VAL A 610 43.66 42.82 83.49
C VAL A 610 45.18 42.79 83.39
N ALA A 611 45.74 42.70 82.18
CA ALA A 611 47.19 42.72 81.95
C ALA A 611 47.87 44.02 82.44
N LEU A 612 47.17 45.17 82.41
CA LEU A 612 47.66 46.40 83.04
C LEU A 612 47.65 46.31 84.57
N LEU A 613 46.54 45.85 85.17
CA LEU A 613 46.43 45.65 86.62
C LEU A 613 47.41 44.57 87.13
N GLU A 614 47.72 43.56 86.32
CA GLU A 614 48.74 42.55 86.62
C GLU A 614 50.14 43.14 86.54
N ARG A 615 50.46 44.00 85.55
CA ARG A 615 51.72 44.75 85.53
C ARG A 615 51.85 45.69 86.72
N GLU A 616 50.77 46.38 87.11
CA GLU A 616 50.75 47.23 88.30
C GLU A 616 50.97 46.40 89.57
N ARG A 617 50.27 45.27 89.72
CA ARG A 617 50.44 44.30 90.82
C ARG A 617 51.86 43.73 90.86
N SER A 618 52.44 43.36 89.72
CA SER A 618 53.83 42.92 89.60
C SER A 618 54.82 44.04 89.93
N HIS A 619 54.53 45.29 89.56
CA HIS A 619 55.36 46.44 89.93
C HIS A 619 55.25 46.78 91.42
N PHE A 620 54.08 46.60 92.04
CA PHE A 620 53.89 46.68 93.49
C PHE A 620 54.67 45.57 94.19
N PHE A 621 54.54 44.30 93.78
CA PHE A 621 55.35 43.21 94.33
C PHE A 621 56.85 43.48 94.16
N ALA A 622 57.32 43.84 92.97
CA ALA A 622 58.73 44.17 92.72
C ALA A 622 59.19 45.45 93.45
N ARG A 623 58.29 46.29 93.97
CA ARG A 623 58.61 47.43 94.84
C ARG A 623 58.67 47.02 96.31
N GLU A 624 57.81 46.10 96.74
CA GLU A 624 57.80 45.51 98.08
C GLU A 624 58.92 44.47 98.28
N GLU A 625 59.36 43.84 97.19
CA GLU A 625 60.60 43.07 97.10
C GLU A 625 61.81 44.01 97.21
N ARG A 626 61.88 45.08 96.41
CA ARG A 626 62.91 46.12 96.54
C ARG A 626 62.93 46.85 97.89
N LYS A 627 61.87 46.78 98.71
CA LYS A 627 61.91 47.20 100.13
C LYS A 627 62.61 46.15 100.99
N ARG A 628 62.22 44.88 100.88
CA ARG A 628 62.88 43.76 101.58
C ARG A 628 64.37 43.68 101.21
N ASP A 629 64.72 43.80 99.93
CA ASP A 629 66.11 43.89 99.44
C ASP A 629 66.87 45.10 100.03
N ALA A 630 66.17 46.20 100.36
CA ALA A 630 66.77 47.37 100.99
C ALA A 630 66.92 47.19 102.51
N GLU A 631 66.00 46.50 103.17
CA GLU A 631 66.06 46.17 104.60
C GLU A 631 67.15 45.11 104.88
N ASP A 632 67.18 44.02 104.11
CA ASP A 632 68.30 43.07 104.07
C ASP A 632 69.60 43.74 103.59
N GLY A 633 69.49 44.71 102.68
CA GLY A 633 70.59 45.57 102.26
C GLY A 633 71.20 46.36 103.41
N ILE A 634 70.38 46.94 104.29
CA ILE A 634 70.81 47.67 105.49
C ILE A 634 71.46 46.73 106.51
N LEU A 635 70.90 45.54 106.74
CA LEU A 635 71.51 44.52 107.60
C LEU A 635 72.87 44.04 107.05
N SER A 636 72.96 43.84 105.74
CA SER A 636 74.19 43.49 105.03
C SER A 636 75.23 44.63 105.04
N TYR A 637 74.78 45.88 105.03
CA TYR A 637 75.64 47.06 105.17
C TYR A 637 76.18 47.20 106.59
N SER A 638 75.35 46.97 107.62
CA SER A 638 75.79 46.96 109.03
C SER A 638 76.91 45.93 109.28
N CYS A 639 76.72 44.71 108.77
CA CYS A 639 77.72 43.65 108.84
C CYS A 639 79.03 44.05 108.11
N ARG A 640 78.92 44.55 106.87
CA ARG A 640 80.10 45.02 106.09
C ARG A 640 80.79 46.24 106.69
N LEU A 641 80.07 47.16 107.33
CA LEU A 641 80.64 48.34 107.97
C LEU A 641 81.50 47.94 109.19
N SER A 642 81.09 46.93 109.95
CA SER A 642 81.89 46.34 111.03
C SER A 642 83.22 45.76 110.50
N THR A 643 83.17 45.01 109.39
CA THR A 643 84.39 44.51 108.72
C THR A 643 85.25 45.64 108.16
N GLN A 644 84.64 46.66 107.55
CA GLN A 644 85.33 47.79 106.94
C GLN A 644 85.96 48.74 107.97
N VAL A 645 85.36 48.98 109.14
CA VAL A 645 86.02 49.74 110.22
C VAL A 645 87.28 49.00 110.68
N THR A 646 87.21 47.67 110.82
CA THR A 646 88.35 46.82 111.19
C THR A 646 89.46 46.86 110.15
N LEU A 647 89.12 46.88 108.85
CA LEU A 647 90.08 46.98 107.75
C LEU A 647 90.62 48.41 107.55
N LEU A 648 89.80 49.45 107.69
CA LEU A 648 90.21 50.86 107.53
C LEU A 648 91.27 51.28 108.56
N VAL A 649 91.26 50.73 109.77
CA VAL A 649 92.32 50.95 110.77
C VAL A 649 93.67 50.35 110.32
N ALA A 650 93.66 49.28 109.51
CA ALA A 650 94.85 48.72 108.89
C ALA A 650 95.24 49.48 107.60
N GLU A 651 94.29 49.82 106.75
CA GLU A 651 94.53 50.49 105.48
C GLU A 651 94.91 51.97 105.63
N LEU A 652 94.41 52.70 106.63
CA LEU A 652 94.85 54.08 106.90
C LEU A 652 96.35 54.18 107.20
N LYS A 653 96.98 53.13 107.73
CA LYS A 653 98.45 53.06 107.88
C LYS A 653 99.19 52.83 106.55
N LYS A 654 98.52 52.27 105.55
CA LYS A 654 99.10 51.86 104.26
C LYS A 654 98.86 52.87 103.15
N VAL A 655 97.65 53.43 103.07
CA VAL A 655 97.25 54.49 102.13
C VAL A 655 98.08 55.76 102.33
N LEU A 656 98.54 56.04 103.56
CA LEU A 656 99.46 57.14 103.87
C LEU A 656 100.84 56.99 103.17
N GLN A 657 101.25 55.76 102.82
CA GLN A 657 102.43 55.49 101.99
C GLN A 657 102.13 55.45 100.49
N GLU A 658 101.01 54.85 100.07
CA GLU A 658 100.72 54.56 98.66
C GLU A 658 100.13 55.76 97.89
N ASN A 659 99.46 56.70 98.58
CA ASN A 659 98.94 57.97 98.02
C ASN A 659 100.04 58.99 97.61
N LYS A 660 101.30 58.53 97.48
CA LYS A 660 102.46 59.33 97.05
C LYS A 660 102.92 59.07 95.61
N LYS A 661 102.35 58.11 94.87
CA LYS A 661 103.01 57.60 93.63
C LYS A 661 102.18 57.41 92.35
N LEU A 662 100.83 57.44 92.37
CA LEU A 662 100.04 57.08 91.17
C LEU A 662 98.96 58.12 90.81
N HIS A 663 99.38 59.37 90.54
CA HIS A 663 98.45 60.47 90.18
C HIS A 663 98.69 61.07 88.77
N THR A 664 99.29 60.31 87.85
CA THR A 664 99.69 60.79 86.51
C THR A 664 99.18 59.93 85.34
N LYS A 665 98.24 60.49 84.53
CA LYS A 665 97.67 59.99 83.24
C LYS A 665 96.75 58.76 83.36
N GLN A 666 95.53 58.62 82.79
CA GLN A 666 94.71 59.35 81.78
C GLN A 666 94.97 59.07 80.28
N SER A 667 93.89 58.81 79.50
CA SER A 667 93.74 58.74 77.99
C SER A 667 93.62 57.32 77.36
N ARG A 668 92.96 57.02 76.21
CA ARG A 668 91.78 57.60 75.44
C ARG A 668 91.41 56.74 74.17
N CYS A 669 90.10 56.60 73.87
CA CYS A 669 89.43 56.65 72.51
C CYS A 669 89.60 55.54 71.40
N HIS A 670 88.77 55.68 70.33
CA HIS A 670 88.68 55.00 68.99
C HIS A 670 87.88 53.65 68.90
N CYS A 671 87.19 53.27 67.79
CA CYS A 671 86.96 53.90 66.46
C CYS A 671 85.62 53.48 65.73
N CYS A 672 85.43 53.94 64.48
CA CYS A 672 84.16 54.06 63.70
C CYS A 672 83.83 52.96 62.67
N ARG A 673 82.60 52.98 62.06
CA ARG A 673 82.38 52.80 60.59
C ARG A 673 81.00 53.23 60.04
N GLU A 674 80.88 53.27 58.70
CA GLU A 674 79.77 53.77 57.85
C GLU A 674 78.82 52.61 57.37
N SER A 675 77.73 52.74 56.59
CA SER A 675 77.02 53.81 55.80
C SER A 675 75.51 53.38 55.67
N ALA A 676 74.56 53.77 54.78
CA ALA A 676 74.40 54.63 53.59
C ALA A 676 72.88 55.04 53.42
N ARG A 677 72.43 55.57 52.26
CA ARG A 677 70.99 55.84 51.93
C ARG A 677 70.64 55.72 50.43
N GLY A 678 69.37 55.42 50.13
CA GLY A 678 68.73 55.48 48.79
C GLY A 678 67.33 56.15 48.85
N THR A 679 66.73 56.48 47.69
CA THR A 679 65.52 57.34 47.57
C THR A 679 64.30 56.61 46.98
N PRO A 680 63.06 56.86 47.46
CA PRO A 680 61.92 55.94 47.26
C PRO A 680 61.01 56.15 46.03
N ASP A 681 61.20 57.17 45.18
CA ASP A 681 60.20 57.56 44.16
C ASP A 681 60.32 56.84 42.79
N SER A 682 61.34 55.98 42.61
CA SER A 682 61.49 55.17 41.37
C SER A 682 60.72 53.86 41.42
N GLU A 683 60.55 53.28 42.60
CA GLU A 683 60.08 51.90 42.79
C GLU A 683 58.57 51.78 42.55
N GLN A 684 57.80 52.78 42.99
CA GLN A 684 56.36 52.85 42.76
C GLN A 684 56.01 52.93 41.27
N LYS A 685 56.77 53.71 40.48
CA LYS A 685 56.55 53.86 39.03
C LYS A 685 56.87 52.56 38.27
N ALA A 686 57.96 51.88 38.64
CA ALA A 686 58.28 50.56 38.11
C ALA A 686 57.16 49.55 38.44
N LYS A 687 56.67 49.53 39.68
CA LYS A 687 55.58 48.65 40.13
C LYS A 687 54.28 48.89 39.34
N THR A 688 53.89 50.14 39.08
CA THR A 688 52.72 50.46 38.23
C THR A 688 52.94 50.02 36.79
N TYR A 689 54.13 50.22 36.21
CA TYR A 689 54.45 49.76 34.85
C TYR A 689 54.34 48.23 34.73
N TYR A 690 54.93 47.48 35.66
CA TYR A 690 54.84 46.03 35.66
C TYR A 690 53.42 45.51 35.92
N MET A 691 52.65 46.10 36.84
CA MET A 691 51.24 45.72 37.05
C MET A 691 50.38 45.95 35.81
N ASN A 692 50.50 47.12 35.15
CA ASN A 692 49.76 47.39 33.92
C ASN A 692 50.19 46.45 32.78
N ARG A 693 51.49 46.08 32.72
CA ARG A 693 51.99 45.13 31.72
C ARG A 693 51.50 43.70 32.00
N ILE A 694 51.39 43.29 33.27
CA ILE A 694 50.80 42.00 33.67
C ILE A 694 49.32 41.98 33.27
N GLN A 695 48.54 42.99 33.64
CA GLN A 695 47.11 43.08 33.29
C GLN A 695 46.86 43.06 31.77
N GLN A 696 47.74 43.70 30.97
CA GLN A 696 47.67 43.59 29.52
C GLN A 696 47.97 42.16 29.04
N MET A 697 49.01 41.51 29.56
CA MET A 697 49.34 40.11 29.21
C MET A 697 48.23 39.12 29.63
N GLU A 698 47.58 39.35 30.76
CA GLU A 698 46.41 38.57 31.23
C GLU A 698 45.20 38.76 30.30
N HIS A 699 44.94 39.99 29.86
CA HIS A 699 43.87 40.27 28.89
C HIS A 699 44.16 39.68 27.50
N ASP A 700 45.40 39.83 27.02
CA ASP A 700 45.85 39.24 25.76
C ASP A 700 45.77 37.70 25.82
N GLN A 701 46.15 37.09 26.94
CA GLN A 701 45.98 35.65 27.19
C GLN A 701 44.50 35.24 27.16
N GLN A 702 43.61 35.99 27.83
CA GLN A 702 42.17 35.68 27.83
C GLN A 702 41.60 35.73 26.41
N GLN A 703 41.96 36.72 25.60
CA GLN A 703 41.56 36.78 24.19
C GLN A 703 42.10 35.58 23.36
N VAL A 704 43.30 35.08 23.67
CA VAL A 704 43.87 33.88 23.02
C VAL A 704 43.15 32.62 23.47
N GLU A 705 42.75 32.51 24.75
CA GLU A 705 41.93 31.42 25.24
C GLU A 705 40.53 31.41 24.61
N ASP A 706 39.88 32.56 24.49
CA ASP A 706 38.54 32.63 23.90
C ASP A 706 38.56 32.30 22.40
N LYS A 707 39.55 32.80 21.65
CA LYS A 707 39.80 32.36 20.25
C LYS A 707 40.12 30.87 20.15
N ARG A 708 40.82 30.29 21.15
CA ARG A 708 41.08 28.84 21.22
C ARG A 708 39.79 28.05 21.50
N ARG A 709 38.87 28.57 22.33
CA ARG A 709 37.55 27.98 22.59
C ARG A 709 36.67 28.04 21.33
N GLU A 710 36.66 29.16 20.61
CA GLU A 710 35.99 29.29 19.31
C GLU A 710 36.54 28.29 18.28
N LEU A 711 37.86 28.20 18.12
CA LEU A 711 38.50 27.23 17.20
C LEU A 711 38.19 25.78 17.59
N LEU A 712 38.11 25.46 18.89
CA LEU A 712 37.70 24.13 19.35
C LEU A 712 36.23 23.84 18.98
N LEU A 713 35.31 24.79 19.20
CA LEU A 713 33.90 24.65 18.81
C LEU A 713 33.72 24.47 17.29
N VAL A 714 34.45 25.25 16.48
CA VAL A 714 34.45 25.12 15.01
C VAL A 714 35.00 23.76 14.58
N ASN A 715 36.08 23.28 15.19
CA ASN A 715 36.65 21.97 14.92
C ASN A 715 35.68 20.84 15.32
N THR A 716 35.04 20.91 16.50
CA THR A 716 34.00 19.95 16.91
C THR A 716 32.83 19.94 15.93
N LYS A 717 32.37 21.10 15.44
CA LYS A 717 31.32 21.20 14.42
C LYS A 717 31.75 20.54 13.09
N LEU A 718 32.97 20.80 12.63
CA LEU A 718 33.52 20.21 11.41
C LEU A 718 33.64 18.67 11.53
N ILE A 719 34.06 18.15 12.68
CA ILE A 719 34.13 16.70 12.95
C ILE A 719 32.73 16.07 12.95
N LEU A 720 31.71 16.75 13.48
CA LEU A 720 30.33 16.28 13.44
C LEU A 720 29.76 16.27 12.01
N GLU A 721 30.02 17.32 11.23
CA GLU A 721 29.64 17.39 9.81
C GLU A 721 30.36 16.31 8.98
N GLN A 722 31.64 16.06 9.24
CA GLN A 722 32.39 14.97 8.60
C GLN A 722 31.84 13.59 8.95
N LYS A 723 31.47 13.35 10.22
CA LYS A 723 30.79 12.11 10.64
C LYS A 723 29.43 11.96 9.94
N GLN A 724 28.63 13.03 9.87
CA GLN A 724 27.33 13.02 9.19
C GLN A 724 27.48 12.71 7.69
N LEU A 725 28.44 13.33 7.01
CA LEU A 725 28.77 13.04 5.60
C LEU A 725 29.26 11.60 5.39
N HIS A 726 29.98 11.03 6.35
CA HIS A 726 30.39 9.62 6.28
C HIS A 726 29.19 8.67 6.39
N VAL A 727 28.23 8.95 7.29
CA VAL A 727 27.00 8.17 7.43
C VAL A 727 26.10 8.28 6.19
N THR A 728 25.95 9.48 5.61
CA THR A 728 25.17 9.63 4.36
C THR A 728 25.84 8.93 3.18
N ASN A 729 27.18 9.00 3.05
CA ASN A 729 27.91 8.28 2.01
C ASN A 729 27.82 6.75 2.18
N ALA A 730 27.84 6.24 3.41
CA ALA A 730 27.59 4.82 3.69
C ALA A 730 26.17 4.40 3.30
N SER A 731 25.15 5.21 3.64
CA SER A 731 23.75 4.97 3.25
C SER A 731 23.56 4.97 1.73
N LEU A 732 24.16 5.94 1.01
CA LEU A 732 24.13 5.99 -0.45
C LEU A 732 24.86 4.78 -1.07
N SER A 733 26.00 4.37 -0.50
CA SER A 733 26.75 3.19 -0.96
C SER A 733 25.94 1.89 -0.80
N ASN A 734 25.15 1.76 0.28
CA ASN A 734 24.24 0.63 0.47
C ASN A 734 23.11 0.64 -0.58
N LYS A 735 22.45 1.79 -0.79
CA LYS A 735 21.41 1.94 -1.84
C LYS A 735 21.91 1.63 -3.25
N VAL A 736 23.14 2.03 -3.58
CA VAL A 736 23.79 1.68 -4.85
C VAL A 736 24.06 0.17 -4.96
N ARG A 737 24.37 -0.50 -3.84
CA ARG A 737 24.52 -1.97 -3.79
C ARG A 737 23.17 -2.67 -3.99
N GLU A 738 22.13 -2.26 -3.26
CA GLU A 738 20.75 -2.77 -3.37
C GLU A 738 20.21 -2.64 -4.80
N LEU A 739 20.41 -1.48 -5.44
CA LEU A 739 20.03 -1.27 -6.85
C LEU A 739 20.81 -2.17 -7.80
N LYS A 740 22.12 -2.38 -7.58
CA LYS A 740 22.95 -3.28 -8.38
C LYS A 740 22.52 -4.75 -8.23
N GLU A 741 22.17 -5.17 -7.02
CA GLU A 741 21.64 -6.50 -6.73
C GLU A 741 20.26 -6.71 -7.37
N SER A 742 19.38 -5.71 -7.32
CA SER A 742 18.09 -5.72 -8.01
C SER A 742 18.25 -5.83 -9.54
N VAL A 743 19.13 -5.04 -10.15
CA VAL A 743 19.42 -5.11 -11.60
C VAL A 743 20.00 -6.47 -12.00
N ASN A 744 20.88 -7.06 -11.17
CA ASN A 744 21.39 -8.41 -11.38
C ASN A 744 20.28 -9.47 -11.28
N HIS A 745 19.38 -9.35 -10.31
CA HIS A 745 18.22 -10.24 -10.17
C HIS A 745 17.31 -10.16 -11.41
N TRP A 746 16.99 -8.95 -11.88
CA TRP A 746 16.21 -8.74 -13.09
C TRP A 746 16.87 -9.36 -14.33
N ARG A 747 18.19 -9.20 -14.51
CA ARG A 747 18.93 -9.87 -15.59
C ARG A 747 18.84 -11.40 -15.50
N LEU A 748 19.01 -11.97 -14.31
CA LEU A 748 18.88 -13.43 -14.10
C LEU A 748 17.45 -13.94 -14.28
N CYS A 749 16.43 -13.10 -14.12
CA CYS A 749 15.04 -13.42 -14.45
C CYS A 749 14.74 -13.28 -15.95
N ASP A 750 15.45 -12.40 -16.67
CA ASP A 750 15.36 -12.29 -18.13
C ASP A 750 16.05 -13.45 -18.85
N GLU A 751 17.29 -13.78 -18.46
CA GLU A 751 18.01 -14.94 -18.98
C GLU A 751 17.26 -16.27 -18.75
N ARG A 752 16.55 -16.39 -17.62
CA ARG A 752 15.71 -17.56 -17.33
C ARG A 752 14.39 -17.59 -18.11
N ARG A 753 13.92 -16.46 -18.67
CA ARG A 753 12.81 -16.45 -19.63
C ARG A 753 13.31 -16.83 -21.03
N ARG A 754 14.37 -16.20 -21.52
CA ARG A 754 15.00 -16.56 -22.80
C ARG A 754 15.36 -18.04 -22.88
N LYS A 755 15.98 -18.61 -21.84
CA LYS A 755 16.28 -20.07 -21.79
C LYS A 755 15.07 -21.00 -21.75
N LYS A 756 13.86 -20.50 -21.45
CA LYS A 756 12.61 -21.25 -21.62
C LYS A 756 12.02 -21.08 -23.03
N GLU A 757 12.14 -19.88 -23.60
CA GLU A 757 11.71 -19.57 -24.98
C GLU A 757 12.59 -20.26 -26.04
N GLU A 758 13.88 -20.45 -25.74
CA GLU A 758 14.88 -21.10 -26.60
C GLU A 758 14.90 -22.63 -26.49
N GLN A 759 14.10 -23.25 -25.60
CA GLN A 759 13.95 -24.71 -25.55
C GLN A 759 12.85 -25.17 -26.53
N PRO A 760 13.18 -25.86 -27.64
CA PRO A 760 12.16 -26.35 -28.57
C PRO A 760 11.36 -27.48 -27.91
N SER A 761 10.04 -27.25 -27.75
CA SER A 761 9.11 -28.25 -27.25
C SER A 761 9.01 -29.44 -28.20
N LEU A 762 9.64 -30.56 -27.85
CA LEU A 762 9.47 -31.82 -28.58
C LEU A 762 7.99 -32.25 -28.51
N PRO A 763 7.38 -32.68 -29.63
CA PRO A 763 5.99 -33.11 -29.64
C PRO A 763 5.86 -34.48 -28.98
N LEU A 764 5.32 -34.52 -27.76
CA LEU A 764 4.90 -35.77 -27.12
C LEU A 764 3.54 -36.23 -27.68
N GLU A 765 3.45 -37.53 -27.95
CA GLU A 765 2.34 -38.11 -28.71
C GLU A 765 1.05 -38.26 -27.91
N ASN A 766 -0.07 -38.37 -28.65
CA ASN A 766 -1.37 -38.69 -28.07
C ASN A 766 -1.33 -40.03 -27.34
N ASN A 767 -1.86 -40.08 -26.11
CA ASN A 767 -2.46 -41.30 -25.60
C ASN A 767 -3.68 -41.00 -24.72
N VAL A 768 -4.75 -41.77 -24.92
CA VAL A 768 -6.09 -41.52 -24.36
C VAL A 768 -6.55 -42.76 -23.63
N SER A 769 -6.83 -42.68 -22.32
CA SER A 769 -7.87 -43.48 -21.61
C SER A 769 -7.79 -43.46 -20.07
N LYS A 770 -8.99 -43.62 -19.47
CA LYS A 770 -9.28 -44.34 -18.20
C LYS A 770 -8.77 -43.78 -16.85
N LEU A 771 -9.66 -42.99 -16.24
CA LEU A 771 -10.15 -43.21 -14.86
C LEU A 771 -10.64 -44.67 -14.68
N PRO A 772 -10.59 -45.28 -13.47
CA PRO A 772 -11.67 -45.06 -12.50
C PRO A 772 -11.36 -45.16 -10.98
N LEU A 773 -12.15 -44.39 -10.22
CA LEU A 773 -12.67 -44.63 -8.85
C LEU A 773 -11.73 -44.74 -7.62
N PRO A 774 -12.18 -44.27 -6.43
CA PRO A 774 -11.40 -44.29 -5.17
C PRO A 774 -11.81 -45.41 -4.21
N CYS A 775 -10.95 -45.78 -3.25
CA CYS A 775 -11.38 -46.54 -2.06
C CYS A 775 -10.45 -46.41 -0.82
N ALA A 776 -11.08 -46.13 0.33
CA ALA A 776 -10.80 -46.64 1.68
C ALA A 776 -9.42 -46.49 2.41
N LYS A 777 -9.50 -45.76 3.55
CA LYS A 777 -9.02 -46.11 4.91
C LYS A 777 -7.56 -45.85 5.38
N ARG A 778 -7.52 -45.19 6.54
CA ARG A 778 -6.52 -45.16 7.65
C ARG A 778 -5.95 -46.56 8.02
N PRO A 779 -4.77 -46.70 8.72
CA PRO A 779 -4.51 -45.98 9.97
C PRO A 779 -3.07 -45.57 10.36
N THR A 780 -3.02 -45.05 11.59
CA THR A 780 -2.01 -44.40 12.44
C THR A 780 -0.61 -45.01 12.65
N SER A 781 0.27 -44.11 13.13
CA SER A 781 1.41 -44.31 14.06
C SER A 781 2.74 -44.85 13.51
N GLY A 782 3.84 -44.27 14.00
CA GLY A 782 5.22 -44.64 13.63
C GLY A 782 6.25 -43.55 13.97
N VAL A 783 6.67 -43.46 15.24
CA VAL A 783 7.88 -42.75 15.68
C VAL A 783 8.88 -43.81 16.14
N PRO A 784 10.11 -43.81 15.63
CA PRO A 784 11.25 -43.75 16.54
C PRO A 784 12.46 -42.92 16.06
N THR A 785 13.24 -42.57 17.07
CA THR A 785 14.54 -41.86 17.16
C THR A 785 15.69 -42.28 16.22
N ASP A 786 16.45 -41.26 15.79
CA ASP A 786 17.92 -41.07 15.84
C ASP A 786 18.94 -42.05 15.20
N THR A 787 20.13 -41.47 14.95
CA THR A 787 21.45 -42.04 14.55
C THR A 787 21.72 -42.24 13.04
N VAL A 788 22.92 -41.97 12.48
CA VAL A 788 24.14 -41.22 12.90
C VAL A 788 25.02 -40.91 11.66
N GLU A 789 25.81 -39.80 11.66
CA GLU A 789 26.90 -39.45 10.70
C GLU A 789 26.52 -39.35 9.19
N GLN A 790 27.13 -38.53 8.31
CA GLN A 790 28.52 -38.07 8.13
C GLN A 790 28.52 -36.58 7.64
N ARG A 791 29.29 -35.66 8.21
CA ARG A 791 30.75 -35.39 8.05
C ARG A 791 31.13 -34.60 6.78
N ALA A 792 31.07 -33.26 6.87
CA ALA A 792 31.72 -32.32 5.94
C ALA A 792 32.39 -31.17 6.72
N THR A 793 33.49 -30.61 6.21
CA THR A 793 34.52 -29.91 6.99
C THR A 793 34.37 -28.38 7.13
N LYS A 794 34.82 -27.87 8.30
CA LYS A 794 35.34 -26.50 8.57
C LYS A 794 36.50 -26.10 7.62
N PRO A 795 36.97 -24.84 7.52
CA PRO A 795 37.18 -23.81 8.59
C PRO A 795 36.32 -22.54 8.42
N GLU A 796 36.14 -21.62 9.38
CA GLU A 796 36.88 -21.21 10.60
C GLU A 796 38.01 -20.18 10.43
N HIS A 797 37.63 -18.90 10.34
CA HIS A 797 38.31 -17.66 10.78
C HIS A 797 37.22 -16.55 10.66
N GLU A 798 37.13 -15.47 11.45
CA GLU A 798 37.99 -14.97 12.52
C GLU A 798 37.16 -14.19 13.57
N GLN A 799 37.71 -13.93 14.76
CA GLN A 799 37.04 -13.18 15.83
C GLN A 799 37.15 -11.66 15.64
N LYS A 800 36.12 -10.91 16.05
CA LYS A 800 36.36 -9.64 16.77
C LYS A 800 35.21 -9.21 17.68
N THR A 801 35.55 -9.03 18.95
CA THR A 801 34.80 -8.30 19.98
C THR A 801 35.14 -6.80 19.90
N THR A 802 34.70 -6.01 20.90
CA THR A 802 35.01 -4.58 21.13
C THR A 802 34.27 -3.59 20.19
N GLU A 803 33.77 -2.43 20.66
CA GLU A 803 33.68 -1.92 22.03
C GLU A 803 32.57 -0.86 22.20
N THR A 804 32.24 -0.54 23.46
CA THR A 804 31.42 0.63 23.83
C THR A 804 32.20 1.93 23.71
N THR A 805 31.61 2.98 23.15
CA THR A 805 31.91 4.39 23.46
C THR A 805 30.75 5.31 23.11
#